data_AF-A0A6I4Z7A4-F1
#
_entry.id   AF-A0A6I4Z7A4-F1
#
_cell.length_a   1.000
_cell.length_b   1.000
_cell.length_c   1.000
_cell.angle_alpha   90.00
_cell.angle_beta   90.00
_cell.angle_gamma   90.00
#
_symmetry.space_group_name_H-M   'P 1'
#
loop_
_entity.id
_entity.type
_entity.pdbx_description
1 polymer ?
#
loop_
_entity_poly.entity_id
_entity_poly.type
_entity_poly.pdbx_seq_one_letter_code
_entity_poly.pdbx_strand_id
1 'polypeptide(L)'
;MTVAPQTVTLSSVAEELGIPPYRLRSWENLYPAFQSHVGADGQRFYNIDDVAIIRRISEILYREGRKSHEVMTVLREENLVKQASSSPAEERRDEGKERELEERLLALQEENTRLQEEEKASRVAAEKAEQQRHSLQKELSDTVAVLGQENARLQEKINNAAQEAVSVKQLEEANTQLRAKLSSYEKKDQENKDREEYINEIESENVRLQERAEAYDSLQQRYRELEARQSEQRQALERAQEERQHFEEAKKQVATLEGELETLRALKEEHSTLRAEHEELKAKQAEDDELLTQLLKVEEDNARLKERAEAYDALQQRYRELEAEQSEQREALERAQEERQRFEESKKQVARLESKLETLRALKEEHSALCAKHEELKARQTEDDELLTHLLTVEEDNARLKERAEAYDALQQRYRELEAEQSEQREALEHAQEEHQHFEESKKRVATLEGELETLRALKEEHGMLRAEHEELKAKQVQSNSEALDLQEALKERQVQVEKLPLLEEELSELRKTLEKTKQEYSAREEDLRQKLEGLHKEKDLSEEKLVHLTQTDDAFKKLEAEHSSLQEELKNAQKEQEVAREVRARLDRVEGERVQFLEKLEEAVVSLQKLEEDNQRLHQALGKAEEEQRDAESLRVRLTALEKEKAHLQEQYNVAHEERLHARELRGQFAAMEEDKLRLQQELQQALGHEKEAAQTKTELSHLREGARALLADIKELRNALTQ
;
A
#
# COMPACT_ATOMS: atom_id res chain seq x y z
N MET A 1 -160.02 -45.98 -51.81
CA MET A 1 -158.68 -45.39 -52.01
C MET A 1 -158.18 -45.02 -50.63
N THR A 2 -157.24 -45.81 -50.10
CA THR A 2 -155.84 -45.38 -49.83
C THR A 2 -155.78 -44.52 -48.56
N VAL A 3 -154.95 -44.81 -47.56
CA VAL A 3 -153.50 -44.98 -47.65
C VAL A 3 -153.07 -45.90 -46.50
N ALA A 4 -152.30 -46.96 -46.79
CA ALA A 4 -151.60 -47.70 -45.74
C ALA A 4 -150.63 -46.72 -45.06
N PRO A 5 -150.57 -46.63 -43.72
CA PRO A 5 -149.68 -45.69 -43.06
C PRO A 5 -148.24 -46.00 -43.49
N GLN A 6 -147.65 -45.07 -44.23
CA GLN A 6 -146.26 -45.15 -44.65
C GLN A 6 -145.42 -44.89 -43.40
N THR A 7 -144.72 -45.91 -42.93
CA THR A 7 -143.83 -45.85 -41.77
C THR A 7 -142.38 -45.84 -42.23
N VAL A 8 -141.53 -45.00 -41.63
CA VAL A 8 -140.11 -44.83 -42.01
C VAL A 8 -139.22 -45.27 -40.84
N THR A 9 -138.14 -46.00 -41.13
CA THR A 9 -137.21 -46.50 -40.10
C THR A 9 -136.35 -45.38 -39.50
N LEU A 10 -135.98 -45.50 -38.22
CA LEU A 10 -135.08 -44.57 -37.51
C LEU A 10 -133.80 -44.27 -38.30
N SER A 11 -133.19 -45.29 -38.91
CA SER A 11 -131.95 -45.13 -39.69
C SER A 11 -132.19 -44.31 -40.97
N SER A 12 -133.32 -44.49 -41.65
CA SER A 12 -133.67 -43.73 -42.86
C SER A 12 -133.99 -42.26 -42.53
N VAL A 13 -134.70 -42.00 -41.42
CA VAL A 13 -134.97 -40.61 -40.95
C VAL A 13 -133.69 -39.91 -40.51
N ALA A 14 -132.78 -40.64 -39.84
CA ALA A 14 -131.47 -40.12 -39.43
C ALA A 14 -130.60 -39.72 -40.63
N GLU A 15 -130.59 -40.55 -41.67
CA GLU A 15 -129.84 -40.30 -42.90
C GLU A 15 -130.44 -39.15 -43.72
N GLU A 16 -131.77 -39.08 -43.84
CA GLU A 16 -132.45 -38.00 -44.58
C GLU A 16 -132.25 -36.62 -43.94
N LEU A 17 -132.23 -36.54 -42.60
CA LEU A 17 -132.11 -35.27 -41.88
C LEU A 17 -130.67 -34.92 -41.47
N GLY A 18 -129.71 -35.84 -41.70
CA GLY A 18 -128.31 -35.65 -41.29
C GLY A 18 -128.11 -35.59 -39.77
N ILE A 19 -128.99 -36.23 -38.98
CA ILE A 19 -128.96 -36.22 -37.51
C ILE A 19 -128.52 -37.59 -36.99
N PRO A 20 -127.54 -37.69 -36.07
CA PRO A 20 -127.12 -38.97 -35.50
C PRO A 20 -128.29 -39.74 -34.83
N PRO A 21 -128.41 -41.07 -35.00
CA PRO A 21 -129.54 -41.86 -34.47
C PRO A 21 -129.73 -41.76 -32.95
N TYR A 22 -128.64 -41.60 -32.18
CA TYR A 22 -128.73 -41.45 -30.72
C TYR A 22 -129.38 -40.13 -30.30
N ARG A 23 -129.30 -39.07 -31.11
CA ARG A 23 -129.95 -37.79 -30.86
C ARG A 23 -131.45 -37.88 -31.05
N LEU A 24 -131.92 -38.57 -32.10
CA LEU A 24 -133.35 -38.81 -32.31
C LEU A 24 -133.96 -39.59 -31.14
N ARG A 25 -133.28 -40.63 -30.65
CA ARG A 25 -133.68 -41.35 -29.43
C ARG A 25 -133.71 -40.45 -28.19
N SER A 26 -132.77 -39.52 -28.07
CA SER A 26 -132.76 -38.56 -26.96
C SER A 26 -133.90 -37.54 -27.06
N TRP A 27 -134.27 -37.13 -28.28
CA TRP A 27 -135.38 -36.21 -28.52
C TRP A 27 -136.75 -36.80 -28.22
N GLU A 28 -136.94 -38.11 -28.37
CA GLU A 28 -138.16 -38.80 -27.94
C GLU A 28 -138.45 -38.58 -26.45
N ASN A 29 -137.42 -38.61 -25.60
CA ASN A 29 -137.56 -38.39 -24.16
C ASN A 29 -137.72 -36.91 -23.80
N LEU A 30 -137.15 -36.01 -24.60
CA LEU A 30 -137.16 -34.57 -24.33
C LEU A 30 -138.43 -33.88 -24.86
N TYR A 31 -139.00 -34.40 -25.95
CA TYR A 31 -140.15 -33.80 -26.65
C TYR A 31 -141.25 -34.85 -26.84
N PRO A 32 -142.26 -34.90 -25.96
CA PRO A 32 -143.36 -35.87 -26.03
C PRO A 32 -144.30 -35.70 -27.25
N ALA A 33 -143.95 -34.82 -28.21
CA ALA A 33 -144.77 -34.46 -29.36
C ALA A 33 -144.76 -35.52 -30.49
N PHE A 34 -143.77 -36.41 -30.49
CA PHE A 34 -143.68 -37.53 -31.43
C PHE A 34 -143.20 -38.78 -30.69
N GLN A 35 -143.58 -39.97 -31.14
CA GLN A 35 -143.17 -41.23 -30.52
C GLN A 35 -142.83 -42.27 -31.59
N SER A 36 -141.76 -43.04 -31.38
CA SER A 36 -141.47 -44.20 -32.24
C SER A 36 -142.36 -45.38 -31.89
N HIS A 37 -142.85 -46.10 -32.89
CA HIS A 37 -143.43 -47.42 -32.69
C HIS A 37 -142.35 -48.49 -32.89
N VAL A 38 -142.30 -49.47 -31.99
CA VAL A 38 -141.35 -50.59 -32.08
C VAL A 38 -142.02 -51.71 -32.89
N GLY A 39 -141.42 -52.05 -34.03
CA GLY A 39 -141.85 -53.19 -34.85
C GLY A 39 -141.52 -54.52 -34.18
N ALA A 40 -142.10 -55.61 -34.69
CA ALA A 40 -141.87 -56.96 -34.16
C ALA A 40 -140.39 -57.42 -34.23
N ASP A 41 -139.58 -56.73 -35.01
CA ASP A 41 -138.14 -56.92 -35.19
C ASP A 41 -137.27 -56.05 -34.27
N GLY A 42 -137.90 -55.26 -33.37
CA GLY A 42 -137.19 -54.35 -32.47
C GLY A 42 -136.70 -53.06 -33.13
N GLN A 43 -137.01 -52.84 -34.42
CA GLN A 43 -136.69 -51.58 -35.10
C GLN A 43 -137.72 -50.51 -34.75
N ARG A 44 -137.26 -49.25 -34.73
CA ARG A 44 -138.09 -48.08 -34.43
C ARG A 44 -138.56 -47.46 -35.73
N PHE A 45 -139.87 -47.33 -35.86
CA PHE A 45 -140.55 -46.72 -36.99
C PHE A 45 -141.23 -45.43 -36.54
N TYR A 46 -141.17 -44.40 -37.39
CA TYR A 46 -141.93 -43.16 -37.22
C TYR A 46 -143.00 -43.07 -38.30
N ASN A 47 -144.15 -42.46 -37.99
CA ASN A 47 -145.12 -42.11 -39.01
C ASN A 47 -144.63 -40.86 -39.77
N ILE A 48 -145.11 -40.65 -40.99
CA ILE A 48 -144.76 -39.46 -41.77
C ILE A 48 -145.10 -38.16 -41.01
N ASP A 49 -146.21 -38.14 -40.26
CA ASP A 49 -146.59 -36.99 -39.45
C ASP A 49 -145.56 -36.72 -38.32
N ASP A 50 -145.02 -37.77 -37.70
CA ASP A 50 -143.96 -37.67 -36.69
C ASP A 50 -142.65 -37.18 -37.31
N VAL A 51 -142.33 -37.63 -38.54
CA VAL A 51 -141.15 -37.16 -39.29
C VAL A 51 -141.26 -35.67 -39.62
N ALA A 52 -142.45 -35.15 -39.90
CA ALA A 52 -142.67 -33.72 -40.10
C ALA A 52 -142.38 -32.91 -38.82
N ILE A 53 -142.78 -33.42 -37.65
CA ILE A 53 -142.47 -32.80 -36.34
C ILE A 53 -140.96 -32.84 -36.07
N ILE A 54 -140.29 -33.98 -36.33
CA ILE A 54 -138.83 -34.12 -36.16
C ILE A 54 -138.08 -33.15 -37.08
N ARG A 55 -138.52 -32.97 -38.33
CA ARG A 55 -137.98 -31.96 -39.25
C ARG A 55 -138.11 -30.56 -38.67
N ARG A 56 -139.29 -30.21 -38.16
CA ARG A 56 -139.53 -28.88 -37.57
C ARG A 56 -138.66 -28.65 -36.34
N ILE A 57 -138.51 -29.64 -35.46
CA ILE A 57 -137.60 -29.58 -34.31
C ILE A 57 -136.15 -29.34 -34.75
N SER A 58 -135.71 -30.02 -35.82
CA SER A 58 -134.38 -29.81 -36.40
C SER A 58 -134.17 -28.39 -36.90
N GLU A 59 -135.15 -27.82 -37.60
CA GLU A 59 -135.09 -26.43 -38.07
C GLU A 59 -135.00 -25.43 -36.91
N ILE A 60 -135.84 -25.60 -35.87
CA ILE A 60 -135.83 -24.73 -34.69
C ILE A 60 -134.46 -24.76 -33.98
N LEU A 61 -133.86 -25.94 -33.86
CA LEU A 61 -132.61 -26.10 -33.11
C LEU A 61 -131.37 -25.71 -33.92
N TYR A 62 -131.28 -26.10 -35.18
CA TYR A 62 -130.06 -25.91 -35.98
C TYR A 62 -130.11 -24.72 -36.93
N ARG A 63 -131.28 -24.39 -37.48
CA ARG A 63 -131.42 -23.28 -38.43
C ARG A 63 -131.78 -21.98 -37.72
N GLU A 64 -132.68 -22.03 -36.74
CA GLU A 64 -133.10 -20.85 -35.96
C GLU A 64 -132.24 -20.63 -34.70
N GLY A 65 -131.43 -21.62 -34.29
CA GLY A 65 -130.49 -21.50 -33.16
C GLY A 65 -131.15 -21.39 -31.78
N ARG A 66 -132.41 -21.82 -31.65
CA ARG A 66 -133.14 -21.77 -30.36
C ARG A 66 -132.64 -22.84 -29.39
N LYS A 67 -132.80 -22.59 -28.09
CA LYS A 67 -132.40 -23.52 -27.02
C LYS A 67 -133.45 -24.63 -26.86
N SER A 68 -133.03 -25.82 -26.39
CA SER A 68 -133.88 -27.02 -26.30
C SER A 68 -135.19 -26.84 -25.52
N HIS A 69 -135.22 -26.01 -24.48
CA HIS A 69 -136.43 -25.79 -23.69
C HIS A 69 -137.50 -24.94 -24.42
N GLU A 70 -137.12 -24.18 -25.46
CA GLU A 70 -138.05 -23.32 -26.21
C GLU A 70 -138.81 -24.09 -27.32
N VAL A 71 -138.32 -25.28 -27.69
CA VAL A 71 -138.87 -26.09 -28.78
C VAL A 71 -140.34 -26.47 -28.55
N MET A 72 -140.71 -26.87 -27.32
CA MET A 72 -142.10 -27.26 -27.00
C MET A 72 -143.07 -26.08 -26.93
N THR A 73 -142.57 -24.85 -26.82
CA THR A 73 -143.40 -23.64 -26.88
C THR A 73 -143.73 -23.32 -28.34
N VAL A 74 -142.72 -23.36 -29.22
CA VAL A 74 -142.89 -23.13 -30.67
C VAL A 74 -143.79 -24.21 -31.31
N LEU A 75 -143.61 -25.49 -30.95
CA LEU A 75 -144.48 -26.56 -31.48
C LEU A 75 -145.94 -26.46 -31.01
N ARG A 76 -146.19 -25.85 -29.85
CA ARG A 76 -147.55 -25.58 -29.35
C ARG A 76 -148.19 -24.37 -30.04
N GLU A 77 -147.40 -23.34 -30.33
CA GLU A 77 -147.85 -22.17 -31.11
C GLU A 77 -148.20 -22.55 -32.56
N GLU A 78 -147.52 -23.54 -33.13
CA GLU A 78 -147.76 -24.06 -34.48
C GLU A 78 -148.87 -25.13 -34.57
N ASN A 79 -149.59 -25.40 -33.47
CA ASN A 79 -150.68 -26.40 -33.36
C ASN A 79 -150.28 -27.86 -33.68
N LEU A 80 -149.03 -28.25 -33.44
CA LEU A 80 -148.51 -29.60 -33.75
C LEU A 80 -148.63 -30.62 -32.60
N VAL A 81 -149.32 -30.29 -31.48
CA VAL A 81 -149.52 -31.17 -30.30
C VAL A 81 -151.01 -31.34 -29.96
N LYS A 82 -151.53 -32.58 -29.92
CA LYS A 82 -152.93 -32.91 -29.56
C LYS A 82 -153.12 -33.12 -28.04
N GLN A 83 -154.11 -32.46 -27.43
CA GLN A 83 -154.53 -32.67 -26.03
C GLN A 83 -155.65 -33.71 -25.92
N ALA A 84 -155.60 -34.58 -24.91
CA ALA A 84 -156.68 -35.52 -24.58
C ALA A 84 -157.19 -35.30 -23.14
N SER A 85 -158.50 -35.11 -23.05
CA SER A 85 -159.35 -34.78 -21.90
C SER A 85 -159.88 -36.03 -21.17
N SER A 86 -160.16 -35.88 -19.86
CA SER A 86 -160.70 -36.90 -18.95
C SER A 86 -162.24 -36.87 -18.81
N SER A 87 -162.88 -38.05 -18.90
CA SER A 87 -164.15 -38.52 -18.26
C SER A 87 -164.79 -39.63 -19.14
N PRO A 88 -165.79 -40.44 -18.68
CA PRO A 88 -166.42 -40.55 -17.35
C PRO A 88 -166.59 -42.02 -16.87
N ALA A 89 -167.12 -42.24 -15.65
CA ALA A 89 -167.87 -43.46 -15.32
C ALA A 89 -168.86 -43.24 -14.16
N GLU A 90 -170.16 -43.31 -14.47
CA GLU A 90 -171.20 -43.81 -13.57
C GLU A 90 -171.47 -45.29 -13.93
N GLU A 91 -171.87 -46.13 -12.97
CA GLU A 91 -173.21 -46.78 -12.98
C GLU A 91 -173.38 -47.88 -11.91
N ARG A 92 -174.49 -47.71 -11.16
CA ARG A 92 -175.52 -48.67 -10.70
C ARG A 92 -175.19 -49.82 -9.73
N ARG A 93 -176.13 -49.93 -8.79
CA ARG A 93 -176.24 -50.81 -7.62
C ARG A 93 -176.59 -52.26 -8.00
N ASP A 94 -176.08 -53.19 -7.20
CA ASP A 94 -176.88 -54.26 -6.62
C ASP A 94 -176.30 -54.63 -5.24
N GLU A 95 -177.14 -54.48 -4.21
CA GLU A 95 -176.80 -54.50 -2.78
C GLU A 95 -176.60 -55.94 -2.29
N GLY A 96 -175.34 -56.30 -2.02
CA GLY A 96 -174.93 -57.59 -1.47
C GLY A 96 -173.42 -57.71 -1.19
N LYS A 97 -172.60 -56.78 -1.70
CA LYS A 97 -171.13 -56.75 -1.54
C LYS A 97 -170.62 -55.78 -0.45
N GLU A 98 -171.48 -55.01 0.22
CA GLU A 98 -171.06 -53.98 1.18
C GLU A 98 -170.28 -54.53 2.39
N ARG A 99 -170.60 -55.73 2.88
CA ARG A 99 -169.88 -56.31 4.04
C ARG A 99 -168.47 -56.80 3.72
N GLU A 100 -168.24 -57.31 2.50
CA GLU A 100 -166.92 -57.81 2.07
C GLU A 100 -165.97 -56.64 1.71
N LEU A 101 -166.53 -55.51 1.28
CA LEU A 101 -165.80 -54.26 1.05
C LEU A 101 -165.40 -53.56 2.35
N GLU A 102 -166.22 -53.60 3.39
CA GLU A 102 -165.89 -53.01 4.70
C GLU A 102 -164.71 -53.71 5.39
N GLU A 103 -164.66 -55.05 5.38
CA GLU A 103 -163.53 -55.81 5.94
C GLU A 103 -162.22 -55.51 5.18
N ARG A 104 -162.30 -55.37 3.85
CA ARG A 104 -161.12 -55.09 3.01
C ARG A 104 -160.64 -53.65 3.13
N LEU A 105 -161.53 -52.71 3.45
CA LEU A 105 -161.20 -51.31 3.70
C LEU A 105 -160.41 -51.14 5.01
N LEU A 106 -160.79 -51.88 6.06
CA LEU A 106 -160.13 -51.84 7.37
C LEU A 106 -158.71 -52.42 7.32
N ALA A 107 -158.52 -53.55 6.64
CA ALA A 107 -157.19 -54.16 6.45
C ALA A 107 -156.23 -53.22 5.68
N LEU A 108 -156.73 -52.53 4.65
CA LEU A 108 -155.93 -51.56 3.87
C LEU A 108 -155.63 -50.28 4.66
N GLN A 109 -156.49 -49.88 5.60
CA GLN A 109 -156.21 -48.76 6.51
C GLN A 109 -155.09 -49.11 7.50
N GLU A 110 -155.14 -50.30 8.10
CA GLU A 110 -154.07 -50.77 8.99
C GLU A 110 -152.73 -50.90 8.27
N GLU A 111 -152.71 -51.45 7.05
CA GLU A 111 -151.50 -51.55 6.23
C GLU A 111 -150.94 -50.17 5.86
N ASN A 112 -151.79 -49.20 5.50
CA ASN A 112 -151.35 -47.83 5.24
C ASN A 112 -150.76 -47.16 6.49
N THR A 113 -151.31 -47.40 7.68
CA THR A 113 -150.74 -46.82 8.91
C THR A 113 -149.36 -47.40 9.21
N ARG A 114 -149.15 -48.71 9.00
CA ARG A 114 -147.82 -49.33 9.16
C ARG A 114 -146.82 -48.79 8.15
N LEU A 115 -147.21 -48.67 6.88
CA LEU A 115 -146.34 -48.11 5.84
C LEU A 115 -145.99 -46.64 6.11
N GLN A 116 -146.92 -45.85 6.66
CA GLN A 116 -146.66 -44.47 7.06
C GLN A 116 -145.71 -44.37 8.27
N GLU A 117 -145.79 -45.30 9.21
CA GLU A 117 -144.87 -45.38 10.35
C GLU A 117 -143.46 -45.83 9.91
N GLU A 118 -143.36 -46.81 9.01
CA GLU A 118 -142.10 -47.24 8.40
C GLU A 118 -141.47 -46.13 7.53
N GLU A 119 -142.28 -45.39 6.76
CA GLU A 119 -141.81 -44.24 5.97
C GLU A 119 -141.29 -43.12 6.87
N LYS A 120 -141.99 -42.82 7.98
CA LYS A 120 -141.52 -41.83 8.98
C LYS A 120 -140.21 -42.29 9.65
N ALA A 121 -140.11 -43.56 10.03
CA ALA A 121 -138.88 -44.12 10.58
C ALA A 121 -137.71 -44.06 9.58
N SER A 122 -137.97 -44.35 8.31
CA SER A 122 -137.01 -44.23 7.22
C SER A 122 -136.57 -42.78 6.99
N ARG A 123 -137.50 -41.82 7.02
CA ARG A 123 -137.21 -40.37 6.92
C ARG A 123 -136.34 -39.87 8.07
N VAL A 124 -136.64 -40.24 9.32
CA VAL A 124 -135.83 -39.85 10.47
C VAL A 124 -134.43 -40.49 10.42
N ALA A 125 -134.32 -41.73 9.93
CA ALA A 125 -133.02 -42.37 9.71
C ALA A 125 -132.22 -41.67 8.60
N ALA A 126 -132.89 -41.25 7.51
CA ALA A 126 -132.29 -40.47 6.43
C ALA A 126 -131.81 -39.10 6.93
N GLU A 127 -132.61 -38.37 7.70
CA GLU A 127 -132.23 -37.08 8.29
C GLU A 127 -131.02 -37.21 9.24
N LYS A 128 -130.99 -38.25 10.09
CA LYS A 128 -129.82 -38.52 10.94
C LYS A 128 -128.57 -38.85 10.13
N ALA A 129 -128.70 -39.62 9.05
CA ALA A 129 -127.60 -39.92 8.15
C ALA A 129 -127.10 -38.67 7.41
N GLU A 130 -127.99 -37.76 7.00
CA GLU A 130 -127.63 -36.47 6.40
C GLU A 130 -126.91 -35.56 7.39
N GLN A 131 -127.37 -35.48 8.65
CA GLN A 131 -126.68 -34.75 9.71
C GLN A 131 -125.27 -35.31 9.96
N GLN A 132 -125.12 -36.64 10.00
CA GLN A 132 -123.81 -37.30 10.11
C GLN A 132 -122.91 -37.04 8.88
N ARG A 133 -123.47 -37.04 7.67
CA ARG A 133 -122.72 -36.69 6.46
C ARG A 133 -122.26 -35.23 6.49
N HIS A 134 -123.10 -34.31 6.91
CA HIS A 134 -122.73 -32.90 7.06
C HIS A 134 -121.69 -32.68 8.17
N SER A 135 -121.78 -33.37 9.30
CA SER A 135 -120.76 -33.26 10.35
C SER A 135 -119.41 -33.79 9.87
N LEU A 136 -119.37 -34.96 9.23
CA LEU A 136 -118.14 -35.53 8.66
C LEU A 136 -117.58 -34.67 7.51
N GLN A 137 -118.44 -34.09 6.68
CA GLN A 137 -118.01 -33.19 5.61
C GLN A 137 -117.40 -31.91 6.16
N LYS A 138 -117.92 -31.40 7.28
CA LYS A 138 -117.34 -30.25 7.98
C LYS A 138 -115.99 -30.58 8.61
N GLU A 139 -115.87 -31.71 9.31
CA GLU A 139 -114.58 -32.18 9.86
C GLU A 139 -113.53 -32.42 8.76
N LEU A 140 -113.95 -32.96 7.61
CA LEU A 140 -113.08 -33.13 6.46
C LEU A 140 -112.63 -31.78 5.88
N SER A 141 -113.54 -30.80 5.78
CA SER A 141 -113.20 -29.45 5.36
C SER A 141 -112.21 -28.76 6.31
N ASP A 142 -112.44 -28.89 7.62
CA ASP A 142 -111.60 -28.27 8.65
C ASP A 142 -110.20 -28.91 8.66
N THR A 143 -110.10 -30.24 8.52
CA THR A 143 -108.81 -30.94 8.39
C THR A 143 -108.08 -30.61 7.10
N VAL A 144 -108.77 -30.52 5.97
CA VAL A 144 -108.18 -30.05 4.70
C VAL A 144 -107.68 -28.62 4.81
N ALA A 145 -108.40 -27.74 5.52
CA ALA A 145 -107.95 -26.37 5.76
C ALA A 145 -106.68 -26.31 6.62
N VAL A 146 -106.61 -27.11 7.70
CA VAL A 146 -105.42 -27.21 8.56
C VAL A 146 -104.22 -27.75 7.76
N LEU A 147 -104.40 -28.84 7.01
CA LEU A 147 -103.36 -29.39 6.14
C LEU A 147 -102.92 -28.40 5.04
N GLY A 148 -103.84 -27.59 4.53
CA GLY A 148 -103.54 -26.50 3.61
C GLY A 148 -102.64 -25.43 4.23
N GLN A 149 -102.92 -25.02 5.47
CA GLN A 149 -102.09 -24.08 6.22
C GLN A 149 -100.71 -24.66 6.55
N GLU A 150 -100.64 -25.94 6.92
CA GLU A 150 -99.39 -26.62 7.23
C GLU A 150 -98.50 -26.79 5.99
N ASN A 151 -99.10 -27.14 4.84
CA ASN A 151 -98.40 -27.18 3.56
C ASN A 151 -97.86 -25.82 3.16
N ALA A 152 -98.64 -24.74 3.33
CA ALA A 152 -98.17 -23.38 3.06
C ALA A 152 -96.97 -23.00 3.94
N ARG A 153 -97.02 -23.32 5.24
CA ARG A 153 -95.88 -23.11 6.17
C ARG A 153 -94.65 -23.93 5.80
N LEU A 154 -94.84 -25.19 5.39
CA LEU A 154 -93.73 -26.04 4.95
C LEU A 154 -93.12 -25.52 3.64
N GLN A 155 -93.94 -25.05 2.70
CA GLN A 155 -93.47 -24.42 1.47
C GLN A 155 -92.68 -23.15 1.74
N GLU A 156 -93.11 -22.31 2.69
CA GLU A 156 -92.35 -21.13 3.12
C GLU A 156 -90.99 -21.52 3.72
N LYS A 157 -90.95 -22.53 4.60
CA LYS A 157 -89.69 -23.05 5.15
C LYS A 157 -88.77 -23.64 4.08
N ILE A 158 -89.32 -24.37 3.12
CA ILE A 158 -88.56 -24.93 1.98
C ILE A 158 -87.99 -23.79 1.13
N ASN A 159 -88.78 -22.75 0.86
CA ASN A 159 -88.33 -21.59 0.09
C ASN A 159 -87.21 -20.83 0.82
N ASN A 160 -87.33 -20.63 2.13
CA ASN A 160 -86.29 -19.97 2.93
C ASN A 160 -85.01 -20.82 2.97
N ALA A 161 -85.12 -22.14 3.20
CA ALA A 161 -83.97 -23.05 3.15
C ALA A 161 -83.32 -23.11 1.76
N ALA A 162 -84.12 -22.99 0.69
CA ALA A 162 -83.60 -22.91 -0.67
C ALA A 162 -82.83 -21.60 -0.92
N GLN A 163 -83.30 -20.47 -0.40
CA GLN A 163 -82.57 -19.19 -0.45
C GLN A 163 -81.28 -19.23 0.35
N GLU A 164 -81.31 -19.81 1.56
CA GLU A 164 -80.11 -20.02 2.38
C GLU A 164 -79.09 -20.90 1.64
N ALA A 165 -79.53 -22.01 1.03
CA ALA A 165 -78.65 -22.87 0.24
C ALA A 165 -78.01 -22.16 -0.96
N VAL A 166 -78.73 -21.23 -1.62
CA VAL A 166 -78.16 -20.38 -2.68
C VAL A 166 -77.11 -19.42 -2.11
N SER A 167 -77.38 -18.80 -0.95
CA SER A 167 -76.40 -17.92 -0.29
C SER A 167 -75.14 -18.66 0.15
N VAL A 168 -75.27 -19.90 0.64
CA VAL A 168 -74.14 -20.76 1.02
C VAL A 168 -73.29 -21.09 -0.20
N LYS A 169 -73.91 -21.47 -1.33
CA LYS A 169 -73.19 -21.71 -2.59
C LYS A 169 -72.43 -20.48 -3.07
N GLN A 170 -73.05 -19.28 -3.00
CA GLN A 170 -72.38 -18.03 -3.35
C GLN A 170 -71.17 -17.74 -2.43
N LEU A 171 -71.29 -18.04 -1.13
CA LEU A 171 -70.17 -17.91 -0.18
C LEU A 171 -69.07 -18.95 -0.40
N GLU A 172 -69.42 -20.17 -0.79
CA GLU A 172 -68.46 -21.21 -1.20
C GLU A 172 -67.70 -20.80 -2.47
N GLU A 173 -68.40 -20.29 -3.48
CA GLU A 173 -67.80 -19.73 -4.69
C GLU A 173 -66.89 -18.53 -4.37
N ALA A 174 -67.31 -17.61 -3.50
CA ALA A 174 -66.46 -16.51 -3.05
C ALA A 174 -65.21 -17.01 -2.30
N ASN A 175 -65.35 -18.02 -1.43
CA ASN A 175 -64.23 -18.62 -0.71
C ASN A 175 -63.25 -19.34 -1.65
N THR A 176 -63.74 -20.05 -2.65
CA THR A 176 -62.87 -20.69 -3.66
C THR A 176 -62.12 -19.63 -4.48
N GLN A 177 -62.78 -18.54 -4.88
CA GLN A 177 -62.12 -17.42 -5.54
C GLN A 177 -61.08 -16.73 -4.66
N LEU A 178 -61.37 -16.53 -3.37
CA LEU A 178 -60.41 -15.97 -2.42
C LEU A 178 -59.21 -16.88 -2.22
N ARG A 179 -59.42 -18.20 -2.07
CA ARG A 179 -58.33 -19.18 -2.00
C ARG A 179 -57.47 -19.18 -3.27
N ALA A 180 -58.09 -19.08 -4.44
CA ALA A 180 -57.35 -18.96 -5.70
C ALA A 180 -56.53 -17.67 -5.77
N LYS A 181 -57.09 -16.54 -5.32
CA LYS A 181 -56.35 -15.27 -5.20
C LYS A 181 -55.20 -15.38 -4.19
N LEU A 182 -55.43 -15.98 -3.04
CA LEU A 182 -54.40 -16.17 -2.00
C LEU A 182 -53.25 -17.02 -2.54
N SER A 183 -53.55 -18.13 -3.20
CA SER A 183 -52.56 -18.96 -3.90
C SER A 183 -51.80 -18.18 -5.00
N SER A 184 -52.48 -17.26 -5.70
CA SER A 184 -51.81 -16.40 -6.69
C SER A 184 -50.86 -15.37 -6.04
N TYR A 185 -51.20 -14.87 -4.86
CA TYR A 185 -50.33 -13.95 -4.11
C TYR A 185 -49.14 -14.69 -3.49
N GLU A 186 -49.35 -15.88 -2.94
CA GLU A 186 -48.27 -16.73 -2.42
C GLU A 186 -47.26 -17.07 -3.53
N LYS A 187 -47.72 -17.38 -4.74
CA LYS A 187 -46.83 -17.59 -5.89
C LYS A 187 -46.03 -16.34 -6.24
N LYS A 188 -46.67 -15.17 -6.28
CA LYS A 188 -45.97 -13.89 -6.53
C LYS A 188 -44.98 -13.54 -5.44
N ASP A 189 -45.30 -13.85 -4.18
CA ASP A 189 -44.40 -13.63 -3.05
C ASP A 189 -43.17 -14.53 -3.16
N GLN A 190 -43.36 -15.78 -3.56
CA GLN A 190 -42.26 -16.69 -3.85
C GLN A 190 -41.42 -16.21 -5.05
N GLU A 191 -42.04 -15.80 -6.16
CA GLU A 191 -41.33 -15.24 -7.30
C GLU A 191 -40.53 -13.97 -6.93
N ASN A 192 -41.03 -13.16 -5.99
CA ASN A 192 -40.29 -12.00 -5.50
C ASN A 192 -39.10 -12.41 -4.62
N LYS A 193 -39.24 -13.43 -3.77
CA LYS A 193 -38.10 -13.98 -2.99
C LYS A 193 -37.03 -14.56 -3.90
N ASP A 194 -37.42 -15.32 -4.92
CA ASP A 194 -36.48 -15.88 -5.89
C ASP A 194 -35.76 -14.76 -6.66
N ARG A 195 -36.44 -13.65 -6.97
CA ARG A 195 -35.82 -12.44 -7.56
C ARG A 195 -34.88 -11.73 -6.59
N GLU A 196 -35.23 -11.60 -5.33
CA GLU A 196 -34.36 -11.01 -4.30
C GLU A 196 -33.09 -11.85 -4.11
N GLU A 197 -33.21 -13.19 -4.08
CA GLU A 197 -32.05 -14.09 -4.04
C GLU A 197 -31.16 -13.91 -5.28
N TYR A 198 -31.73 -13.82 -6.47
CA TYR A 198 -30.99 -13.57 -7.71
C TYR A 198 -30.29 -12.20 -7.71
N ILE A 199 -30.95 -11.15 -7.19
CA ILE A 199 -30.35 -9.82 -7.05
C ILE A 199 -29.17 -9.87 -6.07
N ASN A 200 -29.33 -10.52 -4.92
CA ASN A 200 -28.26 -10.68 -3.94
C ASN A 200 -27.07 -11.45 -4.52
N GLU A 201 -27.31 -12.46 -5.35
CA GLU A 201 -26.26 -13.21 -6.03
C GLU A 201 -25.48 -12.30 -7.01
N ILE A 202 -26.19 -11.51 -7.84
CA ILE A 202 -25.57 -10.51 -8.72
C ILE A 202 -24.79 -9.46 -7.92
N GLU A 203 -25.32 -8.96 -6.81
CA GLU A 203 -24.63 -8.00 -5.95
C GLU A 203 -23.35 -8.60 -5.37
N SER A 204 -23.39 -9.87 -4.95
CA SER A 204 -22.21 -10.58 -4.46
C SER A 204 -21.16 -10.78 -5.56
N GLU A 205 -21.57 -11.05 -6.80
CA GLU A 205 -20.67 -11.15 -7.94
C GLU A 205 -20.08 -9.78 -8.29
N ASN A 206 -20.86 -8.71 -8.24
CA ASN A 206 -20.37 -7.35 -8.48
C ASN A 206 -19.32 -6.94 -7.45
N VAL A 207 -19.50 -7.28 -6.17
CA VAL A 207 -18.49 -7.04 -5.13
C VAL A 207 -17.20 -7.81 -5.45
N ARG A 208 -17.30 -9.10 -5.81
CA ARG A 208 -16.12 -9.90 -6.21
C ARG A 208 -15.43 -9.32 -7.45
N LEU A 209 -16.19 -8.80 -8.41
CA LEU A 209 -15.64 -8.14 -9.60
C LEU A 209 -14.94 -6.82 -9.25
N GLN A 210 -15.48 -6.04 -8.31
CA GLN A 210 -14.84 -4.83 -7.79
C GLN A 210 -13.52 -5.15 -7.09
N GLU A 211 -13.51 -6.13 -6.17
CA GLU A 211 -12.29 -6.59 -5.50
C GLU A 211 -11.23 -7.04 -6.51
N ARG A 212 -11.64 -7.75 -7.56
CA ARG A 212 -10.73 -8.17 -8.64
C ARG A 212 -10.21 -6.98 -9.46
N ALA A 213 -11.03 -5.96 -9.71
CA ALA A 213 -10.60 -4.74 -10.40
C ALA A 213 -9.57 -3.97 -9.57
N GLU A 214 -9.81 -3.81 -8.27
CA GLU A 214 -8.86 -3.19 -7.33
C GLU A 214 -7.55 -3.99 -7.24
N ALA A 215 -7.63 -5.33 -7.26
CA ALA A 215 -6.44 -6.17 -7.35
C ALA A 215 -5.66 -5.94 -8.65
N TYR A 216 -6.32 -5.76 -9.80
CA TYR A 216 -5.65 -5.40 -11.04
C TYR A 216 -5.00 -4.02 -10.99
N ASP A 217 -5.65 -3.03 -10.37
CA ASP A 217 -5.08 -1.68 -10.23
C ASP A 217 -3.84 -1.69 -9.34
N SER A 218 -3.88 -2.42 -8.21
CA SER A 218 -2.71 -2.58 -7.33
C SER A 218 -1.57 -3.33 -8.03
N LEU A 219 -1.88 -4.32 -8.87
CA LEU A 219 -0.89 -5.02 -9.69
C LEU A 219 -0.26 -4.07 -10.72
N GLN A 220 -1.06 -3.24 -11.40
CA GLN A 220 -0.54 -2.23 -12.33
C GLN A 220 0.39 -1.22 -11.64
N GLN A 221 0.06 -0.79 -10.42
CA GLN A 221 0.93 0.08 -9.64
C GLN A 221 2.27 -0.60 -9.35
N ARG A 222 2.27 -1.88 -8.92
CA ARG A 222 3.50 -2.66 -8.72
C ARG A 222 4.32 -2.80 -10.00
N TYR A 223 3.69 -3.00 -11.16
CA TYR A 223 4.39 -3.04 -12.44
C TYR A 223 5.07 -1.70 -12.77
N ARG A 224 4.38 -0.57 -12.56
CA ARG A 224 4.97 0.76 -12.77
C ARG A 224 6.15 1.02 -11.83
N GLU A 225 6.04 0.59 -10.57
CA GLU A 225 7.15 0.68 -9.62
C GLU A 225 8.35 -0.19 -10.04
N LEU A 226 8.10 -1.39 -10.55
CA LEU A 226 9.14 -2.26 -11.08
C LEU A 226 9.80 -1.66 -12.32
N GLU A 227 9.03 -1.08 -13.25
CA GLU A 227 9.57 -0.37 -14.42
C GLU A 227 10.40 0.85 -14.00
N ALA A 228 9.94 1.63 -13.01
CA ALA A 228 10.69 2.74 -12.46
C ALA A 228 12.02 2.27 -11.85
N ARG A 229 12.00 1.24 -11.00
CA ARG A 229 13.22 0.64 -10.42
C ARG A 229 14.17 0.10 -11.49
N GLN A 230 13.64 -0.54 -12.54
CA GLN A 230 14.48 -0.99 -13.66
C GLN A 230 15.10 0.18 -14.41
N SER A 231 14.38 1.29 -14.58
CA SER A 231 14.90 2.50 -15.21
C SER A 231 15.99 3.16 -14.37
N GLU A 232 15.81 3.21 -13.05
CA GLU A 232 16.81 3.71 -12.10
C GLU A 232 18.07 2.83 -12.10
N GLN A 233 17.91 1.50 -12.09
CA GLN A 233 19.03 0.56 -12.19
C GLN A 233 19.79 0.72 -13.51
N ARG A 234 19.10 0.96 -14.64
CA ARG A 234 19.75 1.24 -15.93
C ARG A 234 20.54 2.54 -15.90
N GLN A 235 19.98 3.61 -15.33
CA GLN A 235 20.70 4.88 -15.18
C GLN A 235 21.90 4.75 -14.23
N ALA A 236 21.77 3.99 -13.14
CA ALA A 236 22.89 3.72 -12.25
C ALA A 236 24.01 2.92 -12.95
N LEU A 237 23.65 1.95 -13.78
CA LEU A 237 24.62 1.20 -14.58
C LEU A 237 25.33 2.10 -15.61
N GLU A 238 24.60 2.99 -16.27
CA GLU A 238 25.15 3.95 -17.23
C GLU A 238 26.13 4.91 -16.54
N ARG A 239 25.75 5.49 -15.38
CA ARG A 239 26.65 6.32 -14.55
C ARG A 239 27.91 5.56 -14.13
N ALA A 240 27.77 4.31 -13.67
CA ALA A 240 28.93 3.49 -13.31
C ALA A 240 29.83 3.17 -14.52
N GLN A 241 29.26 3.04 -15.72
CA GLN A 241 30.03 2.88 -16.95
C GLN A 241 30.77 4.15 -17.33
N GLU A 242 30.14 5.32 -17.22
CA GLU A 242 30.77 6.63 -17.42
C GLU A 242 31.91 6.85 -16.42
N GLU A 243 31.69 6.59 -15.12
CA GLU A 243 32.72 6.65 -14.09
C GLU A 243 33.90 5.72 -14.40
N ARG A 244 33.62 4.51 -14.89
CA ARG A 244 34.68 3.58 -15.31
C ARG A 244 35.46 4.10 -16.52
N GLN A 245 34.79 4.72 -17.49
CA GLN A 245 35.46 5.35 -18.63
C GLN A 245 36.37 6.49 -18.17
N HIS A 246 35.87 7.36 -17.28
CA HIS A 246 36.67 8.42 -16.67
C HIS A 246 37.86 7.87 -15.88
N PHE A 247 37.69 6.77 -15.16
CA PHE A 247 38.80 6.12 -14.46
C PHE A 247 39.85 5.55 -15.43
N GLU A 248 39.44 4.92 -16.53
CA GLU A 248 40.37 4.43 -17.55
C GLU A 248 41.10 5.59 -18.27
N GLU A 249 40.42 6.70 -18.51
CA GLU A 249 41.04 7.92 -19.05
C GLU A 249 42.05 8.53 -18.07
N ALA A 250 41.69 8.65 -16.79
CA ALA A 250 42.60 9.10 -15.74
C ALA A 250 43.81 8.17 -15.61
N LYS A 251 43.61 6.85 -15.72
CA LYS A 251 44.69 5.86 -15.70
C LYS A 251 45.64 6.04 -16.89
N LYS A 252 45.13 6.32 -18.09
CA LYS A 252 45.97 6.65 -19.26
C LYS A 252 46.76 7.94 -19.01
N GLN A 253 46.13 8.97 -18.44
CA GLN A 253 46.81 10.22 -18.09
C GLN A 253 47.93 10.02 -17.06
N VAL A 254 47.68 9.21 -16.03
CA VAL A 254 48.71 8.84 -15.05
C VAL A 254 49.87 8.11 -15.74
N ALA A 255 49.60 7.14 -16.62
CA ALA A 255 50.64 6.44 -17.36
C ALA A 255 51.46 7.38 -18.27
N THR A 256 50.84 8.38 -18.90
CA THR A 256 51.58 9.39 -19.67
C THR A 256 52.44 10.27 -18.77
N LEU A 257 51.93 10.70 -17.62
CA LEU A 257 52.70 11.50 -16.66
C LEU A 257 53.84 10.70 -16.03
N GLU A 258 53.66 9.40 -15.78
CA GLU A 258 54.73 8.51 -15.34
C GLU A 258 55.84 8.41 -16.39
N GLY A 259 55.50 8.27 -17.67
CA GLY A 259 56.46 8.32 -18.77
C GLY A 259 57.18 9.68 -18.87
N GLU A 260 56.46 10.79 -18.70
CA GLU A 260 57.07 12.13 -18.65
C GLU A 260 58.00 12.28 -17.44
N LEU A 261 57.65 11.76 -16.27
CA LEU A 261 58.52 11.75 -15.09
C LEU A 261 59.77 10.90 -15.31
N GLU A 262 59.66 9.77 -16.01
CA GLU A 262 60.81 8.93 -16.34
C GLU A 262 61.77 9.64 -17.30
N THR A 263 61.25 10.33 -18.32
CA THR A 263 62.07 11.18 -19.21
C THR A 263 62.70 12.37 -18.48
N LEU A 264 61.98 13.02 -17.56
CA LEU A 264 62.52 14.08 -16.72
C LEU A 264 63.60 13.56 -15.75
N ARG A 265 63.45 12.35 -15.22
CA ARG A 265 64.48 11.70 -14.40
C ARG A 265 65.74 11.43 -15.23
N ALA A 266 65.60 10.89 -16.44
CA ALA A 266 66.72 10.69 -17.36
C ALA A 266 67.42 12.01 -17.70
N LEU A 267 66.66 13.07 -18.03
CA LEU A 267 67.20 14.41 -18.28
C LEU A 267 67.90 14.99 -17.03
N LYS A 268 67.38 14.74 -15.83
CA LYS A 268 68.02 15.18 -14.58
C LYS A 268 69.35 14.45 -14.35
N GLU A 269 69.41 13.16 -14.64
CA GLU A 269 70.66 12.39 -14.60
C GLU A 269 71.66 12.93 -15.62
N GLU A 270 71.25 13.17 -16.87
CA GLU A 270 72.08 13.81 -17.90
C GLU A 270 72.56 15.21 -17.49
N HIS A 271 71.69 16.03 -16.89
CA HIS A 271 72.11 17.32 -16.36
C HIS A 271 73.09 17.20 -15.19
N SER A 272 72.97 16.16 -14.36
CA SER A 272 73.89 15.94 -13.25
C SER A 272 75.28 15.50 -13.75
N THR A 273 75.35 14.67 -14.79
CA THR A 273 76.61 14.27 -15.42
C THR A 273 77.25 15.46 -16.13
N LEU A 274 76.48 16.23 -16.91
CA LEU A 274 76.96 17.45 -17.55
C LEU A 274 77.43 18.50 -16.52
N ARG A 275 76.77 18.61 -15.37
CA ARG A 275 77.21 19.51 -14.30
C ARG A 275 78.52 19.03 -13.66
N ALA A 276 78.70 17.73 -13.46
CA ALA A 276 79.94 17.16 -12.97
C ALA A 276 81.09 17.38 -13.97
N GLU A 277 80.84 17.15 -15.27
CA GLU A 277 81.79 17.46 -16.35
C GLU A 277 82.15 18.95 -16.39
N HIS A 278 81.16 19.83 -16.21
CA HIS A 278 81.40 21.28 -16.15
C HIS A 278 82.25 21.68 -14.94
N GLU A 279 81.99 21.14 -13.75
CA GLU A 279 82.84 21.41 -12.58
C GLU A 279 84.26 20.85 -12.76
N GLU A 280 84.42 19.69 -13.40
CA GLU A 280 85.74 19.14 -13.75
C GLU A 280 86.48 20.05 -14.75
N LEU A 281 85.78 20.54 -15.79
CA LEU A 281 86.35 21.48 -16.75
C LEU A 281 86.71 22.82 -16.09
N LYS A 282 85.89 23.30 -15.16
CA LYS A 282 86.15 24.53 -14.40
C LYS A 282 87.36 24.37 -13.47
N ALA A 283 87.53 23.20 -12.84
CA ALA A 283 88.71 22.90 -12.05
C ALA A 283 89.98 22.89 -12.93
N LYS A 284 89.91 22.27 -14.11
CA LYS A 284 91.01 22.31 -15.10
C LYS A 284 91.32 23.73 -15.57
N GLN A 285 90.31 24.56 -15.82
CA GLN A 285 90.51 25.98 -16.15
C GLN A 285 91.18 26.74 -15.00
N ALA A 286 90.84 26.46 -13.74
CA ALA A 286 91.49 27.08 -12.60
C ALA A 286 92.96 26.64 -12.45
N GLU A 287 93.27 25.37 -12.72
CA GLU A 287 94.65 24.87 -12.80
C GLU A 287 95.43 25.56 -13.94
N ASP A 288 94.81 25.71 -15.12
CA ASP A 288 95.41 26.42 -16.26
C ASP A 288 95.65 27.91 -15.94
N ASP A 289 94.73 28.58 -15.25
CA ASP A 289 94.87 29.98 -14.81
C ASP A 289 95.97 30.13 -13.74
N GLU A 290 96.09 29.16 -12.83
CA GLU A 290 97.17 29.11 -11.85
C GLU A 290 98.53 28.92 -12.54
N LEU A 291 98.62 28.00 -13.50
CA LEU A 291 99.80 27.79 -14.32
C LEU A 291 100.16 29.05 -15.13
N LEU A 292 99.17 29.76 -15.69
CA LEU A 292 99.39 31.03 -16.37
C LEU A 292 99.95 32.09 -15.42
N THR A 293 99.42 32.17 -14.21
CA THR A 293 99.91 33.09 -13.17
C THR A 293 101.35 32.74 -12.75
N GLN A 294 101.68 31.45 -12.63
CA GLN A 294 103.04 30.99 -12.36
C GLN A 294 103.99 31.32 -13.52
N LEU A 295 103.55 31.14 -14.77
CA LEU A 295 104.33 31.53 -15.95
C LEU A 295 104.59 33.03 -16.00
N LEU A 296 103.59 33.86 -15.71
CA LEU A 296 103.76 35.32 -15.64
C LEU A 296 104.78 35.72 -14.55
N LYS A 297 104.74 35.09 -13.37
CA LYS A 297 105.76 35.32 -12.33
C LYS A 297 107.16 34.94 -12.80
N VAL A 298 107.29 33.80 -13.49
CA VAL A 298 108.57 33.37 -14.08
C VAL A 298 109.04 34.34 -15.17
N GLU A 299 108.14 34.90 -15.97
CA GLU A 299 108.47 35.93 -16.96
C GLU A 299 108.91 37.24 -16.30
N GLU A 300 108.23 37.69 -15.24
CA GLU A 300 108.63 38.85 -14.43
C GLU A 300 110.00 38.64 -13.78
N ASP A 301 110.26 37.47 -13.21
CA ASP A 301 111.55 37.13 -12.62
C ASP A 301 112.65 37.05 -13.68
N ASN A 302 112.35 36.51 -14.87
CA ASN A 302 113.26 36.55 -16.02
C ASN A 302 113.54 37.98 -16.48
N ALA A 303 112.55 38.88 -16.46
CA ALA A 303 112.76 40.29 -16.78
C ALA A 303 113.66 40.97 -15.73
N ARG A 304 113.42 40.73 -14.44
CA ARG A 304 114.29 41.21 -13.35
C ARG A 304 115.72 40.67 -13.46
N LEU A 305 115.88 39.41 -13.86
CA LEU A 305 117.20 38.83 -14.10
C LEU A 305 117.91 39.47 -15.30
N LYS A 306 117.18 39.82 -16.37
CA LYS A 306 117.72 40.58 -17.50
C LYS A 306 118.17 41.97 -17.08
N GLU A 307 117.33 42.71 -16.34
CA GLU A 307 117.70 44.04 -15.81
C GLU A 307 118.95 43.95 -14.91
N ARG A 308 119.04 42.90 -14.08
CA ARG A 308 120.22 42.65 -13.24
C ARG A 308 121.46 42.32 -14.06
N ALA A 309 121.33 41.56 -15.15
CA ALA A 309 122.43 41.29 -16.07
C ALA A 309 122.90 42.56 -16.79
N GLU A 310 121.98 43.39 -17.27
CA GLU A 310 122.28 44.70 -17.87
C GLU A 310 122.97 45.64 -16.86
N ALA A 311 122.53 45.63 -15.60
CA ALA A 311 123.19 46.37 -14.53
C ALA A 311 124.62 45.86 -14.26
N TYR A 312 124.85 44.55 -14.36
CA TYR A 312 126.18 43.95 -14.23
C TYR A 312 127.09 44.34 -15.40
N ASP A 313 126.56 44.35 -16.62
CA ASP A 313 127.29 44.83 -17.81
C ASP A 313 127.64 46.32 -17.71
N ALA A 314 126.72 47.16 -17.20
CA ALA A 314 126.99 48.57 -16.93
C ALA A 314 128.06 48.76 -15.84
N LEU A 315 128.04 47.92 -14.80
CA LEU A 315 129.08 47.91 -13.77
C LEU A 315 130.44 47.52 -14.36
N GLN A 316 130.49 46.50 -15.24
CA GLN A 316 131.72 46.13 -15.94
C GLN A 316 132.26 47.24 -16.83
N GLN A 317 131.38 47.97 -17.54
CA GLN A 317 131.79 49.14 -18.32
C GLN A 317 132.41 50.20 -17.42
N ARG A 318 131.78 50.52 -16.27
CA ARG A 318 132.32 51.48 -15.31
C ARG A 318 133.65 51.03 -14.69
N TYR A 319 133.84 49.72 -14.47
CA TYR A 319 135.13 49.18 -14.05
C TYR A 319 136.21 49.39 -15.12
N ARG A 320 135.89 49.14 -16.40
CA ARG A 320 136.83 49.40 -17.51
C ARG A 320 137.15 50.89 -17.66
N GLU A 321 136.18 51.77 -17.45
CA GLU A 321 136.38 53.22 -17.42
C GLU A 321 137.30 53.63 -16.26
N LEU A 322 137.06 53.10 -15.05
CA LEU A 322 137.94 53.32 -13.90
C LEU A 322 139.37 52.80 -14.14
N GLU A 323 139.53 51.66 -14.78
CA GLU A 323 140.85 51.15 -15.18
C GLU A 323 141.52 52.06 -16.22
N ALA A 324 140.77 52.61 -17.17
CA ALA A 324 141.26 53.58 -18.14
C ALA A 324 141.69 54.88 -17.44
N GLU A 325 140.86 55.44 -16.55
CA GLU A 325 141.17 56.62 -15.73
C GLU A 325 142.43 56.39 -14.88
N GLN A 326 142.57 55.21 -14.26
CA GLN A 326 143.76 54.86 -13.51
C GLN A 326 145.01 54.75 -14.40
N SER A 327 144.87 54.27 -15.63
CA SER A 327 145.98 54.21 -16.57
C SER A 327 146.40 55.61 -17.05
N GLU A 328 145.44 56.49 -17.34
CA GLU A 328 145.70 57.92 -17.63
C GLU A 328 146.36 58.64 -16.44
N GLN A 329 145.92 58.37 -15.21
CA GLN A 329 146.56 58.91 -14.01
C GLN A 329 148.00 58.41 -13.84
N ARG A 330 148.28 57.15 -14.18
CA ARG A 330 149.65 56.60 -14.17
C ARG A 330 150.52 57.26 -15.24
N GLU A 331 150.00 57.46 -16.46
CA GLU A 331 150.73 58.20 -17.50
C GLU A 331 150.98 59.67 -17.11
N ALA A 332 150.01 60.32 -16.47
CA ALA A 332 150.17 61.69 -15.97
C ALA A 332 151.25 61.76 -14.87
N LEU A 333 151.32 60.75 -14.00
CA LEU A 333 152.38 60.64 -13.00
C LEU A 333 153.75 60.43 -13.64
N GLU A 334 153.86 59.60 -14.67
CA GLU A 334 155.12 59.42 -15.42
C GLU A 334 155.55 60.71 -16.12
N ARG A 335 154.64 61.43 -16.80
CA ARG A 335 154.93 62.74 -17.40
C ARG A 335 155.43 63.74 -16.35
N ALA A 336 154.81 63.78 -15.17
CA ALA A 336 155.25 64.63 -14.06
C ALA A 336 156.63 64.21 -13.52
N GLN A 337 156.95 62.91 -13.51
CA GLN A 337 158.28 62.41 -13.13
C GLN A 337 159.35 62.78 -14.16
N GLU A 338 159.05 62.72 -15.45
CA GLU A 338 159.95 63.17 -16.52
C GLU A 338 160.23 64.67 -16.45
N GLU A 339 159.20 65.50 -16.21
CA GLU A 339 159.38 66.94 -15.99
C GLU A 339 160.24 67.23 -14.75
N ARG A 340 160.08 66.43 -13.69
CA ARG A 340 160.91 66.55 -12.47
C ARG A 340 162.37 66.13 -12.72
N GLN A 341 162.63 65.16 -13.58
CA GLN A 341 163.98 64.79 -14.01
C GLN A 341 164.64 65.91 -14.83
N ARG A 342 163.90 66.55 -15.76
CA ARG A 342 164.38 67.73 -16.52
C ARG A 342 164.70 68.91 -15.60
N PHE A 343 163.92 69.09 -14.53
CA PHE A 343 164.18 70.11 -13.51
C PHE A 343 165.46 69.83 -12.70
N GLU A 344 165.74 68.58 -12.34
CA GLU A 344 166.97 68.19 -11.64
C GLU A 344 168.23 68.29 -12.53
N GLU A 345 168.12 68.08 -13.85
CA GLU A 345 169.23 68.33 -14.79
C GLU A 345 169.55 69.82 -14.96
N SER A 346 168.51 70.66 -15.01
CA SER A 346 168.63 72.14 -14.99
C SER A 346 169.32 72.63 -13.70
N LYS A 347 168.98 72.02 -12.56
CA LYS A 347 169.59 72.31 -11.25
C LYS A 347 171.09 71.96 -11.18
N LYS A 348 171.53 70.89 -11.85
CA LYS A 348 172.96 70.52 -11.96
C LYS A 348 173.77 71.47 -12.85
N GLN A 349 173.14 72.18 -13.80
CA GLN A 349 173.80 73.24 -14.58
C GLN A 349 173.98 74.54 -13.79
N VAL A 350 173.05 74.85 -12.87
CA VAL A 350 173.16 76.00 -11.95
C VAL A 350 174.27 75.80 -10.91
N ALA A 351 174.42 74.59 -10.36
CA ALA A 351 175.48 74.25 -9.40
C ALA A 351 176.93 74.36 -9.94
N ARG A 352 177.13 74.32 -11.28
CA ARG A 352 178.44 74.56 -11.92
C ARG A 352 178.80 76.04 -12.09
N LEU A 353 177.82 76.94 -12.00
CA LEU A 353 178.02 78.39 -12.08
C LEU A 353 178.17 79.02 -10.68
N GLU A 354 177.69 78.35 -9.63
CA GLU A 354 177.82 78.76 -8.23
C GLU A 354 179.21 78.47 -7.62
N SER A 355 179.98 77.50 -8.15
CA SER A 355 181.35 77.22 -7.67
C SER A 355 182.41 78.26 -8.10
N LYS A 356 182.03 79.30 -8.87
CA LYS A 356 182.92 80.36 -9.37
C LYS A 356 182.66 81.75 -8.75
N LEU A 357 181.61 81.92 -7.94
CA LEU A 357 181.21 83.24 -7.40
C LEU A 357 181.23 83.35 -5.86
N GLU A 358 181.56 82.29 -5.13
CA GLU A 358 181.55 82.31 -3.65
C GLU A 358 182.92 81.94 -3.02
N THR A 359 184.04 82.22 -3.70
CA THR A 359 185.33 82.56 -3.04
C THR A 359 185.45 84.05 -2.74
N LEU A 360 184.38 84.82 -2.94
CA LEU A 360 184.31 86.26 -2.66
C LEU A 360 183.06 86.67 -1.86
N ARG A 361 182.68 85.89 -0.84
CA ARG A 361 181.81 86.36 0.26
C ARG A 361 181.97 85.56 1.55
N ALA A 362 183.19 85.07 1.79
CA ALA A 362 183.67 84.78 3.13
C ALA A 362 183.85 86.10 3.90
N LEU A 363 182.76 86.63 4.47
CA LEU A 363 182.71 87.50 5.66
C LEU A 363 181.29 87.99 5.89
N LYS A 364 180.46 87.09 6.43
CA LYS A 364 179.63 87.33 7.62
C LYS A 364 178.94 85.99 7.89
N GLU A 365 179.48 85.16 8.76
CA GLU A 365 179.19 85.29 10.20
C GLU A 365 177.74 85.76 10.42
N GLU A 366 176.86 84.98 11.01
CA GLU A 366 177.04 83.73 11.72
C GLU A 366 175.62 83.30 12.09
N HIS A 367 175.44 82.01 12.29
CA HIS A 367 174.27 81.40 12.89
C HIS A 367 172.96 81.54 12.09
N SER A 368 172.62 80.55 11.27
CA SER A 368 172.09 79.25 11.74
C SER A 368 170.82 79.44 12.57
N ALA A 369 169.80 78.63 12.49
CA ALA A 369 169.74 77.24 12.09
C ALA A 369 168.24 76.94 12.15
N LEU A 370 167.66 76.35 11.12
CA LEU A 370 167.62 74.89 10.95
C LEU A 370 166.71 74.17 11.95
N CYS A 371 165.96 73.26 11.32
CA CYS A 371 165.36 72.03 11.83
C CYS A 371 163.89 72.13 12.26
N ALA A 372 162.93 71.37 11.73
CA ALA A 372 162.92 70.30 10.74
C ALA A 372 161.42 69.99 10.43
N LYS A 373 160.93 69.61 9.23
CA LYS A 373 161.03 68.28 8.56
C LYS A 373 160.99 67.12 9.59
N HIS A 374 160.13 66.11 9.53
CA HIS A 374 159.53 65.38 8.42
C HIS A 374 158.74 64.22 9.06
N GLU A 375 157.66 63.76 8.40
CA GLU A 375 157.32 62.31 8.26
C GLU A 375 156.98 61.49 9.53
N GLU A 376 156.03 60.56 9.56
CA GLU A 376 155.70 59.48 8.60
C GLU A 376 154.44 58.79 9.18
N LEU A 377 153.26 58.86 8.55
CA LEU A 377 152.63 57.83 7.70
C LEU A 377 152.37 56.41 8.31
N LYS A 378 151.05 56.08 8.34
CA LYS A 378 150.37 54.88 7.77
C LYS A 378 150.72 53.44 8.22
N ALA A 379 149.66 52.70 8.55
CA ALA A 379 149.29 51.37 7.98
C ALA A 379 147.79 51.10 8.30
N ARG A 380 146.81 51.20 7.38
CA ARG A 380 146.34 50.26 6.32
C ARG A 380 145.82 48.90 6.85
N GLN A 381 144.49 48.67 6.74
CA GLN A 381 143.77 47.71 5.85
C GLN A 381 143.85 46.25 6.34
N THR A 382 142.75 45.48 6.37
CA THR A 382 142.10 44.87 5.20
C THR A 382 140.61 44.55 5.36
N GLU A 383 139.96 44.45 4.20
CA GLU A 383 138.65 43.85 3.90
C GLU A 383 138.71 42.30 3.82
N ASP A 384 137.51 41.72 3.68
CA ASP A 384 137.09 40.37 3.27
C ASP A 384 137.00 39.24 4.32
N ASP A 385 135.76 38.84 4.65
CA ASP A 385 135.21 37.55 4.19
C ASP A 385 133.72 37.37 4.61
N GLU A 386 132.82 37.54 3.63
CA GLU A 386 131.50 36.92 3.62
C GLU A 386 131.60 35.50 3.01
N LEU A 387 130.78 34.59 3.55
CA LEU A 387 130.47 33.22 3.09
C LEU A 387 131.38 32.09 3.59
N LEU A 388 131.05 31.56 4.79
CA LEU A 388 130.55 30.17 4.94
C LEU A 388 130.16 29.84 6.40
N THR A 389 128.90 30.02 6.78
CA THR A 389 128.19 29.06 7.67
C THR A 389 126.69 29.34 7.73
N HIS A 390 125.97 28.64 6.85
CA HIS A 390 124.53 28.46 6.80
C HIS A 390 124.02 27.45 7.85
N LEU A 391 124.56 27.44 9.08
CA LEU A 391 124.20 26.43 10.08
C LEU A 391 124.10 27.03 11.48
N LEU A 392 123.20 28.00 11.66
CA LEU A 392 122.66 28.38 12.98
C LEU A 392 121.35 29.19 12.84
N THR A 393 120.46 28.75 11.93
CA THR A 393 119.06 29.21 11.85
C THR A 393 118.12 28.05 11.48
N VAL A 394 118.42 26.84 11.98
CA VAL A 394 117.59 25.62 11.78
C VAL A 394 117.26 24.92 13.12
N GLU A 395 117.89 25.33 14.23
CA GLU A 395 117.53 24.87 15.57
C GLU A 395 116.46 25.75 16.24
N GLU A 396 116.31 27.02 15.84
CA GLU A 396 115.20 27.87 16.30
C GLU A 396 113.87 27.53 15.62
N ASP A 397 113.88 27.06 14.37
CA ASP A 397 112.64 26.76 13.65
C ASP A 397 112.11 25.34 13.92
N ASN A 398 112.94 24.39 14.36
CA ASN A 398 112.49 23.08 14.84
C ASN A 398 111.96 23.09 16.29
N ALA A 399 112.37 24.05 17.12
CA ALA A 399 111.74 24.31 18.42
C ALA A 399 110.33 24.90 18.23
N ARG A 400 110.18 25.83 17.28
CA ARG A 400 108.89 26.46 16.93
C ARG A 400 107.88 25.47 16.33
N LEU A 401 108.31 24.39 15.67
CA LEU A 401 107.41 23.36 15.15
C LEU A 401 106.94 22.35 16.21
N LYS A 402 107.69 22.18 17.32
CA LYS A 402 107.28 21.36 18.46
C LYS A 402 106.29 22.10 19.36
N GLU A 403 106.52 23.38 19.61
CA GLU A 403 105.56 24.29 20.27
C GLU A 403 104.25 24.43 19.47
N ARG A 404 104.32 24.36 18.13
CA ARG A 404 103.13 24.46 17.26
C ARG A 404 102.27 23.19 17.20
N ALA A 405 102.85 22.01 17.46
CA ALA A 405 102.12 20.76 17.61
C ALA A 405 101.45 20.66 18.98
N GLU A 406 102.15 21.05 20.05
CA GLU A 406 101.60 21.18 21.40
C GLU A 406 100.51 22.28 21.46
N ALA A 407 100.64 23.35 20.66
CA ALA A 407 99.60 24.36 20.50
C ALA A 407 98.35 23.85 19.77
N TYR A 408 98.43 22.82 18.93
CA TYR A 408 97.28 22.25 18.22
C TYR A 408 96.48 21.30 19.12
N ASP A 409 97.16 20.52 19.96
CA ASP A 409 96.51 19.69 20.99
C ASP A 409 95.92 20.56 22.11
N ALA A 410 96.60 21.64 22.51
CA ALA A 410 96.04 22.66 23.40
C ALA A 410 94.85 23.40 22.77
N LEU A 411 94.86 23.63 21.45
CA LEU A 411 93.69 24.20 20.74
C LEU A 411 92.52 23.23 20.73
N GLN A 412 92.75 21.92 20.53
CA GLN A 412 91.69 20.91 20.56
C GLN A 412 91.13 20.67 21.97
N GLN A 413 91.98 20.70 23.01
CA GLN A 413 91.51 20.71 24.40
C GLN A 413 90.71 21.98 24.68
N ARG A 414 91.19 23.15 24.24
CA ARG A 414 90.46 24.41 24.38
C ARG A 414 89.15 24.44 23.59
N TYR A 415 89.06 23.76 22.45
CA TYR A 415 87.81 23.60 21.69
C TYR A 415 86.82 22.68 22.40
N ARG A 416 87.29 21.59 23.01
CA ARG A 416 86.43 20.72 23.84
C ARG A 416 86.01 21.39 25.14
N GLU A 417 86.89 22.19 25.74
CA GLU A 417 86.58 23.05 26.88
C GLU A 417 85.60 24.16 26.47
N LEU A 418 85.74 24.76 25.29
CA LEU A 418 84.76 25.72 24.76
C LEU A 418 83.41 25.07 24.43
N GLU A 419 83.39 23.83 23.94
CA GLU A 419 82.14 23.08 23.73
C GLU A 419 81.50 22.69 25.07
N ALA A 420 82.30 22.33 26.07
CA ALA A 420 81.83 22.08 27.42
C ALA A 420 81.32 23.36 28.10
N GLU A 421 82.07 24.47 28.02
CA GLU A 421 81.66 25.81 28.49
C GLU A 421 80.42 26.30 27.74
N GLN A 422 80.28 26.05 26.43
CA GLN A 422 79.08 26.38 25.69
C GLN A 422 77.89 25.49 26.06
N SER A 423 78.12 24.22 26.42
CA SER A 423 77.06 23.35 26.97
C SER A 423 76.65 23.79 28.37
N GLU A 424 77.60 24.14 29.25
CA GLU A 424 77.33 24.69 30.57
C GLU A 424 76.68 26.08 30.48
N GLN A 425 77.03 26.91 29.49
CA GLN A 425 76.37 28.19 29.22
C GLN A 425 74.96 27.99 28.65
N ARG A 426 74.71 26.94 27.84
CA ARG A 426 73.36 26.61 27.35
C ARG A 426 72.49 26.06 28.47
N GLU A 427 73.02 25.17 29.31
CA GLU A 427 72.33 24.70 30.51
C GLU A 427 72.11 25.84 31.51
N ALA A 428 73.06 26.76 31.67
CA ALA A 428 72.90 27.97 32.48
C ALA A 428 71.90 28.97 31.87
N LEU A 429 71.80 29.05 30.54
CA LEU A 429 70.81 29.88 29.84
C LEU A 429 69.41 29.28 29.97
N GLU A 430 69.27 27.96 29.80
CA GLU A 430 68.00 27.25 30.04
C GLU A 430 67.59 27.38 31.50
N HIS A 431 68.51 27.17 32.44
CA HIS A 431 68.24 27.35 33.86
C HIS A 431 67.92 28.81 34.20
N ALA A 432 68.59 29.79 33.58
CA ALA A 432 68.25 31.21 33.73
C ALA A 432 66.91 31.58 33.09
N GLN A 433 66.51 30.92 32.00
CA GLN A 433 65.20 31.10 31.37
C GLN A 433 64.09 30.47 32.20
N GLU A 434 64.31 29.30 32.79
CA GLU A 434 63.41 28.67 33.76
C GLU A 434 63.30 29.52 35.04
N GLU A 435 64.41 30.04 35.56
CA GLU A 435 64.42 30.98 36.67
C GLU A 435 63.69 32.29 36.32
N HIS A 436 63.83 32.78 35.08
CA HIS A 436 63.12 33.97 34.62
C HIS A 436 61.62 33.72 34.42
N GLN A 437 61.21 32.54 33.95
CA GLN A 437 59.81 32.12 33.88
C GLN A 437 59.21 32.00 35.28
N HIS A 438 59.93 31.37 36.22
CA HIS A 438 59.53 31.33 37.62
C HIS A 438 59.49 32.73 38.27
N PHE A 439 60.36 33.65 37.86
CA PHE A 439 60.36 35.04 38.29
C PHE A 439 59.15 35.80 37.75
N GLU A 440 58.79 35.63 36.48
CA GLU A 440 57.60 36.24 35.87
C GLU A 440 56.30 35.63 36.43
N GLU A 441 56.27 34.33 36.71
CA GLU A 441 55.15 33.69 37.42
C GLU A 441 55.02 34.19 38.86
N SER A 442 56.14 34.33 39.57
CA SER A 442 56.17 34.91 40.93
C SER A 442 55.75 36.38 40.92
N LYS A 443 56.15 37.15 39.89
CA LYS A 443 55.73 38.53 39.67
C LYS A 443 54.23 38.65 39.40
N LYS A 444 53.68 37.76 38.57
CA LYS A 444 52.22 37.65 38.36
C LYS A 444 51.49 37.28 39.66
N ARG A 445 52.05 36.36 40.46
CA ARG A 445 51.51 35.97 41.77
C ARG A 445 51.50 37.14 42.76
N VAL A 446 52.57 37.95 42.78
CA VAL A 446 52.65 39.16 43.63
C VAL A 446 51.65 40.21 43.15
N ALA A 447 51.51 40.43 41.84
CA ALA A 447 50.52 41.36 41.30
C ALA A 447 49.07 40.92 41.60
N THR A 448 48.77 39.62 41.57
CA THR A 448 47.44 39.11 41.97
C THR A 448 47.19 39.29 43.47
N LEU A 449 48.19 39.04 44.31
CA LEU A 449 48.06 39.22 45.77
C LEU A 449 47.96 40.72 46.15
N GLU A 450 48.65 41.60 45.44
CA GLU A 450 48.52 43.05 45.62
C GLU A 450 47.13 43.54 45.19
N GLY A 451 46.57 43.01 44.09
CA GLY A 451 45.19 43.26 43.69
C GLY A 451 44.15 42.75 44.70
N GLU A 452 44.35 41.55 45.26
CA GLU A 452 43.49 41.01 46.33
C GLU A 452 43.58 41.82 47.63
N LEU A 453 44.76 42.36 47.96
CA LEU A 453 44.92 43.27 49.09
C LEU A 453 44.26 44.63 48.84
N GLU A 454 44.21 45.09 47.60
CA GLU A 454 43.57 46.35 47.22
C GLU A 454 42.04 46.23 47.24
N THR A 455 41.48 45.10 46.78
CA THR A 455 40.05 44.81 46.92
C THR A 455 39.63 44.61 48.39
N LEU A 456 40.47 43.96 49.20
CA LEU A 456 40.22 43.84 50.65
C LEU A 456 40.39 45.17 51.41
N ARG A 457 41.28 46.07 50.95
CA ARG A 457 41.36 47.45 51.46
C ARG A 457 40.12 48.26 51.10
N ALA A 458 39.61 48.13 49.87
CA ALA A 458 38.36 48.76 49.46
C ALA A 458 37.16 48.27 50.29
N LEU A 459 37.08 46.96 50.54
CA LEU A 459 36.07 46.39 51.46
C LEU A 459 36.25 46.90 52.90
N LYS A 460 37.49 47.08 53.38
CA LYS A 460 37.75 47.66 54.70
C LYS A 460 37.32 49.13 54.79
N GLU A 461 37.51 49.91 53.73
CA GLU A 461 37.06 51.30 53.65
C GLU A 461 35.54 51.40 53.57
N GLU A 462 34.86 50.56 52.77
CA GLU A 462 33.40 50.46 52.75
C GLU A 462 32.83 50.04 54.11
N HIS A 463 33.43 49.05 54.77
CA HIS A 463 33.01 48.67 56.12
C HIS A 463 33.35 49.72 57.18
N GLY A 464 34.41 50.52 56.99
CA GLY A 464 34.73 51.69 57.80
C GLY A 464 33.70 52.82 57.65
N MET A 465 33.24 53.06 56.43
CA MET A 465 32.13 53.99 56.11
C MET A 465 30.82 53.50 56.74
N LEU A 466 30.50 52.21 56.64
CA LEU A 466 29.33 51.62 57.32
C LEU A 466 29.44 51.70 58.85
N ARG A 467 30.66 51.62 59.43
CA ARG A 467 30.89 51.84 60.86
C ARG A 467 30.71 53.31 61.25
N ALA A 468 31.16 54.24 60.41
CA ALA A 468 30.97 55.67 60.62
C ALA A 468 29.48 56.05 60.51
N GLU A 469 28.74 55.50 59.55
CA GLU A 469 27.29 55.62 59.47
C GLU A 469 26.59 54.98 60.68
N HIS A 470 27.05 53.83 61.17
CA HIS A 470 26.52 53.22 62.38
C HIS A 470 26.77 54.08 63.62
N GLU A 471 27.97 54.66 63.79
CA GLU A 471 28.25 55.62 64.87
C GLU A 471 27.50 56.94 64.69
N GLU A 472 27.25 57.40 63.45
CA GLU A 472 26.42 58.57 63.16
C GLU A 472 24.93 58.30 63.43
N LEU A 473 24.42 57.11 63.11
CA LEU A 473 23.07 56.66 63.45
C LEU A 473 22.90 56.45 64.96
N LYS A 474 23.93 55.97 65.65
CA LYS A 474 24.01 55.88 67.11
C LYS A 474 24.10 57.27 67.75
N ALA A 475 24.75 58.25 67.11
CA ALA A 475 24.76 59.65 67.52
C ALA A 475 23.39 60.34 67.26
N LYS A 476 22.70 59.98 66.17
CA LYS A 476 21.31 60.40 65.89
C LYS A 476 20.30 59.72 66.83
N GLN A 477 20.59 58.53 67.37
CA GLN A 477 19.82 57.88 68.44
C GLN A 477 19.86 58.65 69.78
N VAL A 478 20.76 59.63 69.92
CA VAL A 478 20.84 60.55 71.09
C VAL A 478 20.06 61.86 70.84
N GLN A 479 19.56 62.11 69.62
CA GLN A 479 18.73 63.27 69.28
C GLN A 479 17.42 62.84 68.62
N SER A 480 16.35 62.84 69.43
CA SER A 480 14.93 62.67 69.08
C SER A 480 14.33 61.30 69.42
N ASN A 481 13.62 61.29 70.56
CA ASN A 481 12.68 60.26 70.96
C ASN A 481 11.42 60.31 70.06
N SER A 482 11.30 59.42 69.07
CA SER A 482 10.01 58.91 68.57
C SER A 482 10.07 57.76 67.55
N GLU A 483 11.23 57.34 67.05
CA GLU A 483 11.36 56.27 66.02
C GLU A 483 12.29 55.13 66.45
N ALA A 484 12.22 54.73 67.73
CA ALA A 484 13.25 53.89 68.37
C ALA A 484 13.02 52.35 68.29
N LEU A 485 11.89 51.86 67.77
CA LEU A 485 11.61 50.42 67.77
C LEU A 485 11.99 49.72 66.44
N ASP A 486 11.69 50.33 65.29
CA ASP A 486 11.93 49.71 63.97
C ASP A 486 13.43 49.72 63.58
N LEU A 487 14.22 50.66 64.12
CA LEU A 487 15.67 50.70 63.96
C LEU A 487 16.41 49.65 64.81
N GLN A 488 15.75 49.04 65.79
CA GLN A 488 16.38 48.10 66.72
C GLN A 488 16.56 46.70 66.12
N GLU A 489 15.69 46.28 65.18
CA GLU A 489 15.84 45.02 64.44
C GLU A 489 16.92 45.13 63.34
N ALA A 490 16.99 46.25 62.62
CA ALA A 490 18.04 46.50 61.61
C ALA A 490 19.46 46.55 62.21
N LEU A 491 19.60 47.02 63.46
CA LEU A 491 20.88 47.03 64.19
C LEU A 491 21.35 45.63 64.59
N LYS A 492 20.42 44.71 64.89
CA LYS A 492 20.78 43.31 65.23
C LYS A 492 21.26 42.52 64.02
N GLU A 493 20.64 42.68 62.86
CA GLU A 493 21.12 42.03 61.62
C GLU A 493 22.49 42.55 61.18
N ARG A 494 22.77 43.86 61.35
CA ARG A 494 24.10 44.44 61.06
C ARG A 494 25.17 44.04 62.09
N GLN A 495 24.82 43.81 63.36
CA GLN A 495 25.77 43.29 64.37
C GLN A 495 26.32 41.90 64.01
N VAL A 496 25.50 41.01 63.43
CA VAL A 496 25.92 39.67 63.00
C VAL A 496 26.93 39.73 61.83
N GLN A 497 26.93 40.80 61.03
CA GLN A 497 27.94 41.02 59.99
C GLN A 497 29.26 41.59 60.55
N VAL A 498 29.21 42.36 61.65
CA VAL A 498 30.40 42.92 62.32
C VAL A 498 31.19 41.83 63.07
N GLU A 499 30.55 40.76 63.54
CA GLU A 499 31.24 39.64 64.21
C GLU A 499 32.12 38.77 63.30
N LYS A 500 32.05 38.95 61.96
CA LYS A 500 32.96 38.28 61.00
C LYS A 500 34.32 38.99 60.84
N LEU A 501 34.52 40.16 61.45
CA LEU A 501 35.75 40.95 61.36
C LEU A 501 37.04 40.28 61.87
N PRO A 502 37.08 39.58 63.03
CA PRO A 502 38.33 39.01 63.51
C PRO A 502 38.85 37.87 62.61
N LEU A 503 37.96 37.13 61.95
CA LEU A 503 38.34 36.07 61.00
C LEU A 503 38.98 36.64 59.72
N LEU A 504 38.44 37.74 59.17
CA LEU A 504 39.02 38.44 58.03
C LEU A 504 40.34 39.16 58.35
N GLU A 505 40.50 39.66 59.58
CA GLU A 505 41.77 40.25 60.04
C GLU A 505 42.87 39.18 60.20
N GLU A 506 42.50 37.97 60.62
CA GLU A 506 43.43 36.84 60.73
C GLU A 506 43.89 36.37 59.34
N GLU A 507 42.97 36.20 58.38
CA GLU A 507 43.27 35.88 56.97
C GLU A 507 44.14 36.96 56.30
N LEU A 508 43.86 38.25 56.56
CA LEU A 508 44.70 39.36 56.09
C LEU A 508 46.10 39.35 56.72
N SER A 509 46.24 38.88 57.96
CA SER A 509 47.55 38.77 58.61
C SER A 509 48.39 37.64 58.03
N GLU A 510 47.75 36.51 57.71
CA GLU A 510 48.40 35.35 57.09
C GLU A 510 48.83 35.67 55.66
N LEU A 511 47.96 36.30 54.86
CA LEU A 511 48.28 36.75 53.51
C LEU A 511 49.40 37.80 53.47
N ARG A 512 49.49 38.68 54.47
CA ARG A 512 50.61 39.62 54.60
C ARG A 512 51.92 38.91 54.93
N LYS A 513 51.90 37.91 55.81
CA LYS A 513 53.09 37.12 56.13
C LYS A 513 53.58 36.32 54.93
N THR A 514 52.68 35.75 54.13
CA THR A 514 53.07 35.03 52.91
C THR A 514 53.61 35.99 51.85
N LEU A 515 53.03 37.17 51.69
CA LEU A 515 53.55 38.21 50.79
C LEU A 515 54.93 38.72 51.21
N GLU A 516 55.15 38.95 52.51
CA GLU A 516 56.45 39.44 52.99
C GLU A 516 57.54 38.38 52.79
N LYS A 517 57.20 37.11 53.02
CA LYS A 517 58.11 35.99 52.76
C LYS A 517 58.47 35.87 51.27
N THR A 518 57.48 35.98 50.37
CA THR A 518 57.74 35.92 48.93
C THR A 518 58.51 37.14 48.43
N LYS A 519 58.29 38.34 48.99
CA LYS A 519 59.10 39.52 48.69
C LYS A 519 60.56 39.37 49.13
N GLN A 520 60.82 38.75 50.28
CA GLN A 520 62.18 38.45 50.73
C GLN A 520 62.87 37.45 49.81
N GLU A 521 62.17 36.36 49.43
CA GLU A 521 62.66 35.38 48.44
C GLU A 521 62.92 36.03 47.08
N TYR A 522 62.10 37.01 46.67
CA TYR A 522 62.29 37.78 45.43
C TYR A 522 63.53 38.68 45.50
N SER A 523 63.75 39.39 46.62
CA SER A 523 64.92 40.25 46.79
C SER A 523 66.23 39.46 46.81
N ALA A 524 66.24 38.27 47.43
CA ALA A 524 67.39 37.39 47.45
C ALA A 524 67.73 36.85 46.05
N ARG A 525 66.70 36.49 45.26
CA ARG A 525 66.88 36.06 43.86
C ARG A 525 67.33 37.20 42.94
N GLU A 526 66.86 38.41 43.18
CA GLU A 526 67.32 39.59 42.44
C GLU A 526 68.79 39.92 42.75
N GLU A 527 69.23 39.76 44.00
CA GLU A 527 70.64 39.89 44.39
C GLU A 527 71.54 38.81 43.75
N ASP A 528 71.07 37.55 43.69
CA ASP A 528 71.76 36.46 42.98
C ASP A 528 71.88 36.73 41.47
N LEU A 529 70.82 37.24 40.84
CA LEU A 529 70.85 37.63 39.41
C LEU A 529 71.77 38.83 39.17
N ARG A 530 71.85 39.78 40.12
CA ARG A 530 72.81 40.90 40.04
C ARG A 530 74.25 40.41 40.16
N GLN A 531 74.54 39.46 41.06
CA GLN A 531 75.88 38.87 41.17
C GLN A 531 76.25 38.06 39.92
N LYS A 532 75.30 37.31 39.33
CA LYS A 532 75.50 36.61 38.04
C LYS A 532 75.76 37.61 36.89
N LEU A 533 75.05 38.74 36.83
CA LEU A 533 75.26 39.78 35.81
C LEU A 533 76.58 40.55 35.99
N GLU A 534 77.03 40.75 37.22
CA GLU A 534 78.34 41.35 37.52
C GLU A 534 79.50 40.40 37.18
N GLY A 535 79.29 39.08 37.28
CA GLY A 535 80.19 38.05 36.75
C GLY A 535 80.27 38.08 35.21
N LEU A 536 79.13 38.16 34.53
CA LEU A 536 79.06 38.26 33.07
C LEU A 536 79.64 39.58 32.52
N HIS A 537 79.55 40.69 33.27
CA HIS A 537 80.20 41.95 32.89
C HIS A 537 81.73 41.87 33.03
N LYS A 538 82.26 41.14 34.01
CA LYS A 538 83.71 40.89 34.12
C LYS A 538 84.25 39.98 33.01
N GLU A 539 83.46 39.03 32.51
CA GLU A 539 83.79 38.24 31.31
C GLU A 539 83.67 39.04 30.00
N LYS A 540 82.74 40.00 29.95
CA LYS A 540 82.61 40.95 28.84
C LYS A 540 83.80 41.92 28.76
N ASP A 541 84.28 42.42 29.89
CA ASP A 541 85.44 43.31 29.95
C ASP A 541 86.76 42.58 29.57
N LEU A 542 86.86 41.26 29.82
CA LEU A 542 87.96 40.40 29.36
C LEU A 542 87.89 40.02 27.87
N SER A 543 86.74 40.24 27.21
CA SER A 543 86.53 39.97 25.78
C SER A 543 86.59 41.23 24.90
N GLU A 544 86.40 42.42 25.47
CA GLU A 544 86.63 43.70 24.78
C GLU A 544 88.14 44.02 24.56
N GLU A 545 89.05 43.44 25.35
CA GLU A 545 90.51 43.49 25.10
C GLU A 545 90.99 42.57 23.96
N LYS A 546 90.14 41.68 23.42
CA LYS A 546 90.47 40.79 22.28
C LYS A 546 89.88 41.25 20.95
N LEU A 547 89.34 42.47 20.91
CA LEU A 547 88.69 43.07 19.74
C LEU A 547 89.71 43.81 18.83
N VAL A 548 90.80 43.11 18.45
CA VAL A 548 91.81 43.59 17.47
C VAL A 548 91.98 42.64 16.27
N HIS A 549 91.23 41.53 16.16
CA HIS A 549 91.29 40.65 14.98
C HIS A 549 89.92 40.45 14.33
N LEU A 550 89.52 41.43 13.52
CA LEU A 550 88.22 41.51 12.83
C LEU A 550 88.36 41.12 11.34
N THR A 551 88.72 39.86 11.08
CA THR A 551 88.68 39.26 9.72
C THR A 551 88.14 37.82 9.69
N GLN A 552 87.84 37.20 10.84
CA GLN A 552 87.28 35.84 10.91
C GLN A 552 85.76 35.82 11.19
N THR A 553 85.14 36.97 11.46
CA THR A 553 83.71 37.08 11.79
C THR A 553 82.79 37.04 10.57
N ASP A 554 83.27 37.46 9.39
CA ASP A 554 82.46 37.45 8.16
C ASP A 554 82.21 36.04 7.62
N ASP A 555 83.16 35.12 7.79
CA ASP A 555 83.00 33.73 7.37
C ASP A 555 82.11 32.93 8.34
N ALA A 556 82.13 33.26 9.62
CA ALA A 556 81.22 32.69 10.61
C ALA A 556 79.77 33.16 10.39
N PHE A 557 79.58 34.44 10.04
CA PHE A 557 78.25 34.99 9.74
C PHE A 557 77.65 34.38 8.47
N LYS A 558 78.45 34.20 7.41
CA LYS A 558 78.00 33.53 6.17
C LYS A 558 77.63 32.06 6.38
N LYS A 559 78.33 31.35 7.26
CA LYS A 559 77.96 29.97 7.62
C LYS A 559 76.63 29.91 8.38
N LEU A 560 76.43 30.82 9.34
CA LEU A 560 75.15 30.92 10.07
C LEU A 560 73.98 31.33 9.17
N GLU A 561 74.20 32.21 8.19
CA GLU A 561 73.18 32.54 7.18
C GLU A 561 72.84 31.34 6.28
N ALA A 562 73.84 30.55 5.90
CA ALA A 562 73.63 29.32 5.13
C ALA A 562 72.84 28.28 5.95
N GLU A 563 73.19 28.08 7.22
CA GLU A 563 72.47 27.15 8.12
C GLU A 563 71.02 27.62 8.37
N HIS A 564 70.80 28.91 8.59
CA HIS A 564 69.46 29.47 8.75
C HIS A 564 68.62 29.31 7.46
N SER A 565 69.24 29.46 6.28
CA SER A 565 68.56 29.22 5.01
C SER A 565 68.19 27.75 4.80
N SER A 566 69.06 26.81 5.23
CA SER A 566 68.79 25.36 5.21
C SER A 566 67.64 25.00 6.15
N LEU A 567 67.63 25.53 7.38
CA LEU A 567 66.58 25.29 8.35
C LEU A 567 65.23 25.90 7.93
N GLN A 568 65.24 27.04 7.22
CA GLN A 568 64.03 27.61 6.63
C GLN A 568 63.47 26.73 5.50
N GLU A 569 64.34 26.10 4.71
CA GLU A 569 63.92 25.17 3.66
C GLU A 569 63.37 23.87 4.25
N GLU A 570 63.97 23.35 5.31
CA GLU A 570 63.46 22.21 6.08
C GLU A 570 62.11 22.51 6.74
N LEU A 571 61.93 23.70 7.35
CA LEU A 571 60.65 24.12 7.92
C LEU A 571 59.56 24.20 6.84
N LYS A 572 59.90 24.71 5.65
CA LYS A 572 58.98 24.80 4.51
C LYS A 572 58.61 23.41 3.98
N ASN A 573 59.54 22.46 4.01
CA ASN A 573 59.28 21.07 3.63
C ASN A 573 58.40 20.36 4.67
N ALA A 574 58.66 20.56 5.97
CA ALA A 574 57.82 20.03 7.05
C ALA A 574 56.38 20.58 7.01
N GLN A 575 56.20 21.86 6.64
CA GLN A 575 54.88 22.46 6.43
C GLN A 575 54.13 21.82 5.25
N LYS A 576 54.82 21.57 4.13
CA LYS A 576 54.24 20.84 2.99
C LYS A 576 53.86 19.41 3.37
N GLU A 577 54.70 18.71 4.14
CA GLU A 577 54.36 17.38 4.66
C GLU A 577 53.12 17.41 5.56
N GLN A 578 52.96 18.45 6.38
CA GLN A 578 51.77 18.62 7.21
C GLN A 578 50.51 18.89 6.37
N GLU A 579 50.62 19.64 5.26
CA GLU A 579 49.52 19.85 4.31
C GLU A 579 49.14 18.56 3.59
N VAL A 580 50.12 17.78 3.13
CA VAL A 580 49.88 16.46 2.54
C VAL A 580 49.21 15.53 3.55
N ALA A 581 49.65 15.53 4.81
CA ALA A 581 49.03 14.73 5.86
C ALA A 581 47.57 15.15 6.15
N ARG A 582 47.26 16.46 6.08
CA ARG A 582 45.88 16.96 6.19
C ARG A 582 45.03 16.54 4.99
N GLU A 583 45.58 16.60 3.78
CA GLU A 583 44.86 16.18 2.58
C GLU A 583 44.59 14.67 2.57
N VAL A 584 45.56 13.86 3.01
CA VAL A 584 45.39 12.42 3.18
C VAL A 584 44.29 12.12 4.20
N ARG A 585 44.27 12.82 5.35
CA ARG A 585 43.17 12.68 6.34
C ARG A 585 41.82 13.05 5.75
N ALA A 586 41.73 14.17 5.03
CA ALA A 586 40.49 14.58 4.38
C ALA A 586 40.01 13.59 3.32
N ARG A 587 40.92 12.94 2.58
CA ARG A 587 40.58 11.84 1.67
C ARG A 587 40.11 10.60 2.43
N LEU A 588 40.73 10.27 3.56
CA LEU A 588 40.34 9.17 4.43
C LEU A 588 38.92 9.38 5.00
N ASP A 589 38.62 10.58 5.48
CA ASP A 589 37.28 10.95 5.98
C ASP A 589 36.22 10.86 4.88
N ARG A 590 36.54 11.25 3.63
CA ARG A 590 35.62 11.10 2.49
C ARG A 590 35.36 9.63 2.17
N VAL A 591 36.40 8.80 2.13
CA VAL A 591 36.28 7.35 1.89
C VAL A 591 35.49 6.68 3.02
N GLU A 592 35.68 7.11 4.26
CA GLU A 592 34.87 6.64 5.39
C GLU A 592 33.40 7.06 5.24
N GLY A 593 33.13 8.30 4.81
CA GLY A 593 31.78 8.77 4.51
C GLY A 593 31.10 7.97 3.37
N GLU A 594 31.81 7.72 2.29
CA GLU A 594 31.35 6.89 1.17
C GLU A 594 31.08 5.44 1.62
N ARG A 595 31.93 4.89 2.49
CA ARG A 595 31.72 3.56 3.08
C ARG A 595 30.46 3.50 3.91
N VAL A 596 30.18 4.52 4.72
CA VAL A 596 28.95 4.59 5.53
C VAL A 596 27.71 4.66 4.62
N GLN A 597 27.72 5.52 3.60
CA GLN A 597 26.61 5.59 2.64
C GLN A 597 26.40 4.27 1.88
N PHE A 598 27.47 3.54 1.56
CA PHE A 598 27.35 2.23 0.93
C PHE A 598 26.75 1.19 1.89
N LEU A 599 27.13 1.23 3.17
CA LEU A 599 26.55 0.37 4.20
C LEU A 599 25.06 0.65 4.42
N GLU A 600 24.65 1.92 4.47
CA GLU A 600 23.22 2.30 4.56
C GLU A 600 22.42 1.76 3.37
N LYS A 601 22.93 1.93 2.14
CA LYS A 601 22.30 1.36 0.93
C LYS A 601 22.23 -0.17 0.95
N LEU A 602 23.24 -0.84 1.51
CA LEU A 602 23.22 -2.29 1.68
C LEU A 602 22.19 -2.72 2.72
N GLU A 603 22.06 -2.01 3.83
CA GLU A 603 21.03 -2.27 4.85
C GLU A 603 19.62 -2.08 4.26
N GLU A 604 19.40 -1.01 3.50
CA GLU A 604 18.15 -0.80 2.76
C GLU A 604 17.86 -1.94 1.77
N ALA A 605 18.88 -2.38 1.02
CA ALA A 605 18.77 -3.52 0.11
C ALA A 605 18.42 -4.82 0.85
N VAL A 606 19.03 -5.09 2.01
CA VAL A 606 18.73 -6.26 2.85
C VAL A 606 17.29 -6.21 3.34
N VAL A 607 16.80 -5.07 3.82
CA VAL A 607 15.40 -4.91 4.24
C VAL A 607 14.44 -5.15 3.06
N SER A 608 14.78 -4.68 1.86
CA SER A 608 13.96 -4.91 0.68
C SER A 608 13.96 -6.39 0.24
N LEU A 609 15.08 -7.10 0.37
CA LEU A 609 15.18 -8.54 0.13
C LEU A 609 14.38 -9.34 1.15
N GLN A 610 14.42 -8.97 2.43
CA GLN A 610 13.61 -9.62 3.48
C GLN A 610 12.11 -9.49 3.18
N LYS A 611 11.65 -8.30 2.76
CA LYS A 611 10.25 -8.11 2.34
C LYS A 611 9.87 -8.98 1.14
N LEU A 612 10.76 -9.10 0.15
CA LEU A 612 10.54 -9.98 -1.00
C LEU A 612 10.51 -11.46 -0.59
N GLU A 613 11.29 -11.85 0.40
CA GLU A 613 11.31 -13.22 0.93
C GLU A 613 10.02 -13.53 1.70
N GLU A 614 9.53 -12.60 2.53
CA GLU A 614 8.23 -12.70 3.19
C GLU A 614 7.08 -12.79 2.18
N ASP A 615 7.10 -11.95 1.14
CA ASP A 615 6.09 -11.97 0.08
C ASP A 615 6.14 -13.29 -0.72
N ASN A 616 7.32 -13.83 -1.00
CA ASN A 616 7.47 -15.17 -1.61
C ASN A 616 6.92 -16.28 -0.71
N GLN A 617 7.17 -16.22 0.60
CA GLN A 617 6.59 -17.19 1.54
C GLN A 617 5.06 -17.11 1.58
N ARG A 618 4.48 -15.91 1.54
CA ARG A 618 3.02 -15.70 1.44
C ARG A 618 2.47 -16.26 0.13
N LEU A 619 3.16 -16.04 -0.99
CA LEU A 619 2.78 -16.60 -2.29
C LEU A 619 2.82 -18.13 -2.27
N HIS A 620 3.85 -18.74 -1.68
CA HIS A 620 3.91 -20.20 -1.54
C HIS A 620 2.77 -20.75 -0.67
N GLN A 621 2.41 -20.07 0.42
CA GLN A 621 1.26 -20.47 1.24
C GLN A 621 -0.07 -20.33 0.48
N ALA A 622 -0.25 -19.24 -0.29
CA ALA A 622 -1.44 -19.04 -1.12
C ALA A 622 -1.55 -20.08 -2.23
N LEU A 623 -0.42 -20.42 -2.87
CA LEU A 623 -0.35 -21.45 -3.91
C LEU A 623 -0.71 -22.83 -3.32
N GLY A 624 -0.19 -23.16 -2.13
CA GLY A 624 -0.54 -24.41 -1.44
C GLY A 624 -2.03 -24.53 -1.14
N LYS A 625 -2.68 -23.43 -0.68
CA LYS A 625 -4.13 -23.40 -0.47
C LYS A 625 -4.91 -23.57 -1.77
N ALA A 626 -4.48 -22.89 -2.84
CA ALA A 626 -5.12 -23.02 -4.15
C ALA A 626 -5.00 -24.45 -4.72
N GLU A 627 -3.87 -25.13 -4.50
CA GLU A 627 -3.68 -26.54 -4.86
C GLU A 627 -4.59 -27.48 -4.05
N GLU A 628 -4.79 -27.22 -2.75
CA GLU A 628 -5.74 -27.95 -1.92
C GLU A 628 -7.19 -27.76 -2.40
N GLU A 629 -7.60 -26.51 -2.64
CA GLU A 629 -8.92 -26.19 -3.21
C GLU A 629 -9.14 -26.85 -4.57
N GLN A 630 -8.10 -26.91 -5.42
CA GLN A 630 -8.17 -27.60 -6.70
C GLN A 630 -8.35 -29.11 -6.52
N ARG A 631 -7.63 -29.74 -5.58
CA ARG A 631 -7.80 -31.16 -5.26
C ARG A 631 -9.21 -31.47 -4.74
N ASP A 632 -9.74 -30.59 -3.89
CA ASP A 632 -11.11 -30.71 -3.39
C ASP A 632 -12.13 -30.55 -4.51
N ALA A 633 -11.93 -29.58 -5.41
CA ALA A 633 -12.77 -29.41 -6.59
C ALA A 633 -12.71 -30.62 -7.54
N GLU A 634 -11.54 -31.22 -7.74
CA GLU A 634 -11.38 -32.45 -8.52
C GLU A 634 -12.08 -33.65 -7.85
N SER A 635 -11.97 -33.79 -6.53
CA SER A 635 -12.69 -34.80 -5.74
C SER A 635 -14.21 -34.65 -5.89
N LEU A 636 -14.71 -33.41 -5.78
CA LEU A 636 -16.13 -33.10 -6.00
C LEU A 636 -16.58 -33.39 -7.42
N ARG A 637 -15.76 -33.08 -8.44
CA ARG A 637 -16.04 -33.43 -9.85
C ARG A 637 -16.14 -34.93 -10.04
N VAL A 638 -15.21 -35.72 -9.50
CA VAL A 638 -15.27 -37.18 -9.56
C VAL A 638 -16.57 -37.68 -8.91
N ARG A 639 -16.96 -37.13 -7.76
CA ARG A 639 -18.20 -37.51 -7.09
C ARG A 639 -19.45 -37.12 -7.87
N LEU A 640 -19.46 -35.94 -8.50
CA LEU A 640 -20.52 -35.50 -9.42
C LEU A 640 -20.67 -36.47 -10.59
N THR A 641 -19.59 -36.85 -11.25
CA THR A 641 -19.66 -37.81 -12.36
C THR A 641 -20.17 -39.19 -11.94
N ALA A 642 -19.87 -39.63 -10.70
CA ALA A 642 -20.42 -40.85 -10.14
C ALA A 642 -21.93 -40.75 -9.89
N LEU A 643 -22.39 -39.64 -9.30
CA LEU A 643 -23.81 -39.37 -9.08
C LEU A 643 -24.59 -39.23 -10.40
N GLU A 644 -24.00 -38.63 -11.43
CA GLU A 644 -24.61 -38.57 -12.77
C GLU A 644 -24.78 -39.96 -13.38
N LYS A 645 -23.79 -40.85 -13.21
CA LYS A 645 -23.91 -42.26 -13.62
C LYS A 645 -24.99 -43.01 -12.84
N GLU A 646 -25.07 -42.81 -11.51
CA GLU A 646 -26.14 -43.40 -10.70
C GLU A 646 -27.51 -42.89 -11.11
N LYS A 647 -27.65 -41.58 -11.36
CA LYS A 647 -28.88 -40.98 -11.87
C LYS A 647 -29.26 -41.58 -13.22
N ALA A 648 -28.32 -41.72 -14.15
CA ALA A 648 -28.58 -42.33 -15.45
C ALA A 648 -29.05 -43.79 -15.30
N HIS A 649 -28.42 -44.56 -14.41
CA HIS A 649 -28.83 -45.93 -14.13
C HIS A 649 -30.24 -46.01 -13.52
N LEU A 650 -30.57 -45.13 -12.56
CA LEU A 650 -31.91 -45.05 -11.98
C LEU A 650 -32.96 -44.62 -13.01
N GLN A 651 -32.61 -43.71 -13.92
CA GLN A 651 -33.48 -43.30 -15.03
C GLN A 651 -33.79 -44.49 -15.96
N GLU A 652 -32.78 -45.30 -16.26
CA GLU A 652 -32.95 -46.49 -17.09
C GLU A 652 -33.81 -47.56 -16.40
N GLN A 653 -33.59 -47.79 -15.09
CA GLN A 653 -34.46 -48.65 -14.28
C GLN A 653 -35.91 -48.15 -14.25
N TYR A 654 -36.11 -46.84 -14.14
CA TYR A 654 -37.44 -46.23 -14.18
C TYR A 654 -38.12 -46.47 -15.54
N ASN A 655 -37.41 -46.29 -16.65
CA ASN A 655 -37.94 -46.50 -17.99
C ASN A 655 -38.36 -47.97 -18.19
N VAL A 656 -37.51 -48.93 -17.78
CA VAL A 656 -37.84 -50.36 -17.84
C VAL A 656 -39.09 -50.67 -17.01
N ALA A 657 -39.15 -50.18 -15.77
CA ALA A 657 -40.33 -50.38 -14.92
C ALA A 657 -41.60 -49.70 -15.50
N HIS A 658 -41.45 -48.59 -16.22
CA HIS A 658 -42.54 -47.91 -16.90
C HIS A 658 -43.06 -48.72 -18.10
N GLU A 659 -42.15 -49.27 -18.91
CA GLU A 659 -42.50 -50.16 -20.03
C GLU A 659 -43.16 -51.45 -19.55
N GLU A 660 -42.66 -52.07 -18.48
CA GLU A 660 -43.30 -53.24 -17.85
C GLU A 660 -44.72 -52.93 -17.38
N ARG A 661 -44.96 -51.74 -16.81
CA ARG A 661 -46.31 -51.31 -16.40
C ARG A 661 -47.24 -51.10 -17.59
N LEU A 662 -46.73 -50.52 -18.69
CA LEU A 662 -47.48 -50.36 -19.93
C LEU A 662 -47.84 -51.73 -20.52
N HIS A 663 -46.88 -52.63 -20.61
CA HIS A 663 -47.11 -53.99 -21.10
C HIS A 663 -48.09 -54.77 -20.22
N ALA A 664 -47.97 -54.65 -18.89
CA ALA A 664 -48.93 -55.25 -17.96
C ALA A 664 -50.33 -54.64 -18.05
N ARG A 665 -50.45 -53.38 -18.52
CA ARG A 665 -51.74 -52.74 -18.79
C ARG A 665 -52.34 -53.25 -20.11
N GLU A 666 -51.53 -53.39 -21.15
CA GLU A 666 -51.94 -53.99 -22.43
C GLU A 666 -52.41 -55.44 -22.26
N LEU A 667 -51.63 -56.26 -21.54
CA LEU A 667 -52.01 -57.64 -21.22
C LEU A 667 -53.33 -57.67 -20.43
N ARG A 668 -53.51 -56.79 -19.43
CA ARG A 668 -54.79 -56.67 -18.72
C ARG A 668 -55.95 -56.29 -19.65
N GLY A 669 -55.71 -55.40 -20.61
CA GLY A 669 -56.70 -55.06 -21.64
C GLY A 669 -57.05 -56.24 -22.54
N GLN A 670 -56.05 -57.03 -22.95
CA GLN A 670 -56.27 -58.25 -23.74
C GLN A 670 -57.03 -59.32 -22.93
N PHE A 671 -56.71 -59.51 -21.65
CA PHE A 671 -57.47 -60.40 -20.77
C PHE A 671 -58.92 -59.96 -20.60
N ALA A 672 -59.17 -58.66 -20.41
CA ALA A 672 -60.53 -58.13 -20.33
C ALA A 672 -61.31 -58.36 -21.64
N ALA A 673 -60.69 -58.15 -22.80
CA ALA A 673 -61.32 -58.44 -24.10
C ALA A 673 -61.64 -59.94 -24.26
N MET A 674 -60.72 -60.83 -23.87
CA MET A 674 -60.96 -62.27 -23.88
C MET A 674 -62.06 -62.69 -22.90
N GLU A 675 -62.19 -62.03 -21.74
CA GLU A 675 -63.29 -62.26 -20.81
C GLU A 675 -64.64 -61.81 -21.38
N GLU A 676 -64.68 -60.66 -22.07
CA GLU A 676 -65.87 -60.22 -22.80
C GLU A 676 -66.26 -61.21 -23.92
N ASP A 677 -65.30 -61.66 -24.72
CA ASP A 677 -65.53 -62.65 -25.77
C ASP A 677 -66.02 -63.99 -25.20
N LYS A 678 -65.42 -64.45 -24.09
CA LYS A 678 -65.89 -65.64 -23.36
C LYS A 678 -67.34 -65.46 -22.89
N LEU A 679 -67.69 -64.29 -22.34
CA LEU A 679 -69.04 -64.02 -21.87
C LEU A 679 -70.05 -64.00 -23.04
N ARG A 680 -69.64 -63.45 -24.18
CA ARG A 680 -70.42 -63.41 -25.42
C ARG A 680 -70.67 -64.82 -25.98
N LEU A 681 -69.63 -65.64 -26.06
CA LEU A 681 -69.73 -67.05 -26.46
C LEU A 681 -70.61 -67.87 -25.48
N GLN A 682 -70.54 -67.58 -24.17
CA GLN A 682 -71.44 -68.21 -23.19
C GLN A 682 -72.91 -67.84 -23.41
N GLN A 683 -73.19 -66.56 -23.73
CA GLN A 683 -74.55 -66.12 -24.08
C GLN A 683 -75.03 -66.77 -25.37
N GLU A 684 -74.20 -66.83 -26.41
CA GLU A 684 -74.52 -67.51 -27.67
C GLU A 684 -74.79 -69.02 -27.47
N LEU A 685 -73.99 -69.68 -26.63
CA LEU A 685 -74.22 -71.08 -26.27
C LEU A 685 -75.54 -71.27 -25.51
N GLN A 686 -75.89 -70.37 -24.59
CA GLN A 686 -77.18 -70.40 -23.89
C GLN A 686 -78.36 -70.19 -24.85
N GLN A 687 -78.23 -69.29 -25.81
CA GLN A 687 -79.24 -69.08 -26.85
C GLN A 687 -79.39 -70.31 -27.73
N ALA A 688 -78.29 -70.93 -28.16
CA ALA A 688 -78.31 -72.16 -28.96
C ALA A 688 -78.97 -73.33 -28.20
N LEU A 689 -78.67 -73.49 -26.91
CA LEU A 689 -79.34 -74.47 -26.04
C LEU A 689 -80.82 -74.17 -25.85
N GLY A 690 -81.21 -72.88 -25.85
CA GLY A 690 -82.61 -72.45 -25.87
C GLY A 690 -83.32 -72.91 -27.14
N HIS A 691 -82.74 -72.62 -28.31
CA HIS A 691 -83.27 -73.05 -29.60
C HIS A 691 -83.32 -74.57 -29.76
N GLU A 692 -82.36 -75.32 -29.20
CA GLU A 692 -82.38 -76.77 -29.21
C GLU A 692 -83.52 -77.34 -28.34
N LYS A 693 -83.83 -76.71 -27.20
CA LYS A 693 -85.00 -77.06 -26.38
C LYS A 693 -86.32 -76.76 -27.11
N GLU A 694 -86.42 -75.63 -27.80
CA GLU A 694 -87.58 -75.30 -28.65
C GLU A 694 -87.74 -76.31 -29.81
N ALA A 695 -86.63 -76.69 -30.44
CA ALA A 695 -86.62 -77.72 -31.48
C ALA A 695 -87.01 -79.12 -30.94
N ALA A 696 -86.61 -79.46 -29.72
CA ALA A 696 -87.04 -80.69 -29.06
C ALA A 696 -88.55 -80.69 -28.75
N GLN A 697 -89.10 -79.55 -28.30
CA GLN A 697 -90.54 -79.37 -28.05
C GLN A 697 -91.37 -79.53 -29.34
N THR A 698 -90.95 -78.88 -30.43
CA THR A 698 -91.62 -79.05 -31.74
C THR A 698 -91.52 -80.49 -32.26
N LYS A 699 -90.42 -81.19 -32.00
CA LYS A 699 -90.29 -82.62 -32.34
C LYS A 699 -91.24 -83.52 -31.53
N THR A 700 -91.47 -83.21 -30.25
CA THR A 700 -92.47 -83.93 -29.43
C THR A 700 -93.90 -83.67 -29.90
N GLU A 701 -94.22 -82.43 -30.28
CA GLU A 701 -95.52 -82.08 -30.87
C GLU A 701 -95.75 -82.84 -32.20
N LEU A 702 -94.72 -82.93 -33.05
CA LEU A 702 -94.77 -83.72 -34.28
C LEU A 702 -94.92 -85.23 -34.03
N SER A 703 -94.36 -85.78 -32.94
CA SER A 703 -94.60 -87.18 -32.58
C SER A 703 -96.04 -87.43 -32.14
N HIS A 704 -96.64 -86.53 -31.36
CA HIS A 704 -98.04 -86.65 -30.96
C HIS A 704 -98.99 -86.54 -32.16
N LEU A 705 -98.71 -85.65 -33.11
CA LEU A 705 -99.46 -85.57 -34.37
C LEU A 705 -99.33 -86.85 -35.22
N ARG A 706 -98.14 -87.46 -35.27
CA ARG A 706 -97.93 -88.75 -35.98
C ARG A 706 -98.66 -89.91 -35.31
N GLU A 707 -98.73 -89.94 -33.98
CA GLU A 707 -99.52 -90.95 -33.25
C GLU A 707 -101.02 -90.77 -33.49
N GLY A 708 -101.52 -89.52 -33.48
CA GLY A 708 -102.90 -89.21 -33.87
C GLY A 708 -103.23 -89.64 -35.30
N ALA A 709 -102.32 -89.43 -36.25
CA ALA A 709 -102.49 -89.88 -37.64
C ALA A 709 -102.47 -91.42 -37.78
N ARG A 710 -101.68 -92.13 -36.95
CA ARG A 710 -101.69 -93.60 -36.92
C ARG A 710 -102.98 -94.16 -36.33
N ALA A 711 -103.55 -93.51 -35.30
CA ALA A 711 -104.84 -93.89 -34.76
C ALA A 711 -105.95 -93.76 -35.81
N LEU A 712 -106.00 -92.63 -36.53
CA LEU A 712 -106.95 -92.44 -37.64
C LEU A 712 -106.77 -93.48 -38.76
N LEU A 713 -105.53 -93.86 -39.08
CA LEU A 713 -105.25 -94.92 -40.06
C LEU A 713 -105.67 -96.32 -39.56
N ALA A 714 -105.64 -96.57 -38.25
CA ALA A 714 -106.15 -97.78 -37.64
C ALA A 714 -107.68 -97.82 -37.72
N ASP A 715 -108.36 -96.72 -37.41
CA ASP A 715 -109.83 -96.59 -37.54
C ASP A 715 -110.29 -96.78 -39.00
N ILE A 716 -109.55 -96.22 -39.96
CA ILE A 716 -109.82 -96.44 -41.40
C ILE A 716 -109.62 -97.91 -41.79
N LYS A 717 -108.64 -98.60 -41.20
CA LYS A 717 -108.42 -100.05 -41.41
C LYS A 717 -109.53 -100.89 -40.80
N GLU A 718 -110.02 -100.53 -39.60
CA GLU A 718 -111.16 -101.21 -38.97
C GLU A 718 -112.46 -101.00 -39.76
N LEU A 719 -112.72 -99.76 -40.23
CA LEU A 719 -113.85 -99.47 -41.12
C LEU A 719 -113.76 -100.24 -42.44
N ARG A 720 -112.55 -100.37 -43.01
CA ARG A 720 -112.34 -101.18 -44.22
C ARG A 720 -112.60 -102.67 -43.98
N ASN A 721 -112.21 -103.21 -42.83
CA ASN A 721 -112.45 -104.62 -42.49
C ASN A 721 -113.94 -104.90 -42.20
N ALA A 722 -114.68 -103.95 -41.62
CA ALA A 722 -116.13 -104.02 -41.41
C ALA A 722 -116.95 -103.93 -42.70
N LEU A 723 -116.40 -103.32 -43.76
CA LEU A 723 -117.00 -103.25 -45.11
C LEU A 723 -116.76 -104.51 -45.96
N THR A 724 -115.87 -105.41 -45.52
CA THR A 724 -115.56 -106.70 -46.17
C THR A 724 -116.23 -107.91 -45.49
N GLN A 725 -116.94 -107.71 -44.38
CA GLN A 725 -117.92 -108.63 -43.81
C GLN A 725 -119.30 -108.36 -44.43
#